data_AF-A0A6L9L9U5-F1
#
_entry.id   AF-A0A6L9L9U5-F1
#
_cell.length_a   1.000
_cell.length_b   1.000
_cell.length_c   1.000
_cell.angle_alpha   90.00
_cell.angle_beta   90.00
_cell.angle_gamma   90.00
#
_symmetry.space_group_name_H-M   'P 1'
#
loop_
_entity.id
_entity.type
_entity.pdbx_description
1 polymer ?
#
loop_
_entity_poly.entity_id
_entity_poly.type
_entity_poly.pdbx_seq_one_letter_code
_entity_poly.pdbx_strand_id
1 'polypeptide(L)'
;MFPIMPGSANSLSGGLGDLRANHFHAGLDIRTGGREGLDVHAAADGYISRIAVFTGGYGNVVFIKHPNGLTTVYGHLRNLNDTLGTYLRSQQYAKKTFEIDLRPAPGRFPVKQGDVIAASGNTGGSGGPHLHFEVRDAKDNLINPLLYGFSELQDDIPPYFERVALKTMTATSRINGEYQRISYVPVRRADGSYVITQPITASGLIGLEILGYDKANGSPYRNGINCLEIRLDGREVFAYNMNSFPNEQTRFMNIHENYEVEQISGQRYHRGYIADGNIMNLYKLQSNAAYRGRLPLLDGQPHEVTLTLYDAFDHAAHLTFTILPEPPPPSANRSDSLAIQPSPNTSPSFIGEPSATITTDENVLKLAVKNISTDEPLVAKLHVGHSIVEQPVSYMRNNQAVYLIDLRQHLPDSVQFGKGVVRTYFKKRIIPGRSEVIVDGNARLNFGQKTLFDTLYLAMRTLPGGGLEINQSTIPINEPLTVQYVPNYPIAIDTMRTKAYWTNGNHKSFLGGTWTKGKIEFKTRNLGRFQLMTDANPPTVAIQSATPKGITAKIRDDLSGIAEFRALVDGEWVLMQYDYKRALLWSDKLDPEQLFEDGAEVIVQVKDRSGNIGSDSTTIQVPRPVRHKAVPKRKKRR
;
A
#
# COMPACT_ATOMS: atom_id res chain seq x y z
N MET A 1 -15.87 4.31 26.89
CA MET A 1 -17.21 4.10 26.29
C MET A 1 -17.02 3.79 24.81
N PHE A 2 -17.85 2.90 24.25
CA PHE A 2 -17.83 2.61 22.81
C PHE A 2 -18.41 3.82 22.02
N PRO A 3 -17.76 4.27 20.93
CA PRO A 3 -18.02 5.60 20.38
C PRO A 3 -19.23 5.70 19.44
N ILE A 4 -19.93 4.59 19.16
CA ILE A 4 -21.09 4.58 18.26
C ILE A 4 -22.04 3.44 18.62
N MET A 5 -23.34 3.73 18.70
CA MET A 5 -24.36 2.78 19.19
C MET A 5 -23.97 2.11 20.53
N PRO A 6 -23.58 2.90 21.55
CA PRO A 6 -23.11 2.37 22.83
C PRO A 6 -24.14 1.43 23.49
N GLY A 7 -23.66 0.35 24.09
CA GLY A 7 -24.49 -0.68 24.71
C GLY A 7 -25.21 -1.62 23.74
N SER A 8 -25.06 -1.44 22.42
CA SER A 8 -25.60 -2.34 21.40
C SER A 8 -24.49 -3.18 20.79
N ALA A 9 -24.75 -4.48 20.58
CA ALA A 9 -23.81 -5.36 19.89
C ALA A 9 -23.41 -4.79 18.52
N ASN A 10 -22.12 -4.85 18.19
CA ASN A 10 -21.58 -4.31 16.95
C ASN A 10 -20.45 -5.20 16.41
N SER A 11 -19.97 -4.90 15.21
CA SER A 11 -18.84 -5.60 14.59
C SER A 11 -17.94 -4.66 13.78
N LEU A 12 -16.76 -5.16 13.45
CA LEU A 12 -15.71 -4.39 12.76
C LEU A 12 -15.60 -4.74 11.28
N SER A 13 -15.18 -3.78 10.47
CA SER A 13 -14.72 -4.00 9.10
C SER A 13 -13.20 -3.85 8.95
N GLY A 14 -12.49 -3.58 10.04
CA GLY A 14 -11.03 -3.53 10.09
C GLY A 14 -10.50 -3.22 11.49
N GLY A 15 -9.31 -3.73 11.80
CA GLY A 15 -8.61 -3.58 13.08
C GLY A 15 -7.30 -2.82 12.97
N LEU A 16 -6.67 -2.50 14.12
CA LEU A 16 -5.37 -1.85 14.13
C LEU A 16 -4.34 -2.79 13.49
N GLY A 17 -3.54 -2.27 12.56
CA GLY A 17 -2.47 -3.03 11.93
C GLY A 17 -2.92 -3.98 10.83
N ASP A 18 -4.18 -3.91 10.37
CA ASP A 18 -4.55 -4.54 9.11
C ASP A 18 -3.58 -4.11 8.00
N LEU A 19 -3.16 -5.06 7.17
CA LEU A 19 -2.34 -4.77 5.99
C LEU A 19 -3.22 -4.13 4.90
N ARG A 20 -3.11 -2.80 4.71
CA ARG A 20 -3.78 -2.06 3.62
C ARG A 20 -2.82 -1.86 2.45
N ALA A 21 -3.22 -1.14 1.40
CA ALA A 21 -2.41 -1.08 0.17
C ALA A 21 -1.02 -0.41 0.32
N ASN A 22 -0.78 0.38 1.38
CA ASN A 22 0.49 1.13 1.55
C ASN A 22 0.81 1.54 2.99
N HIS A 23 0.03 1.09 3.96
CA HIS A 23 0.12 1.51 5.36
C HIS A 23 -0.64 0.54 6.26
N PHE A 24 -0.16 0.34 7.48
CA PHE A 24 -0.94 -0.29 8.53
C PHE A 24 -2.18 0.54 8.84
N HIS A 25 -3.33 -0.10 8.97
CA HIS A 25 -4.54 0.55 9.42
C HIS A 25 -4.35 1.11 10.85
N ALA A 26 -4.82 2.34 11.10
CA ALA A 26 -4.43 3.11 12.28
C ALA A 26 -5.39 2.98 13.49
N GLY A 27 -6.48 2.22 13.35
CA GLY A 27 -7.47 2.07 14.40
C GLY A 27 -8.50 1.00 14.08
N LEU A 28 -9.74 1.21 14.51
CA LEU A 28 -10.88 0.34 14.22
C LEU A 28 -11.77 0.98 13.17
N ASP A 29 -12.25 0.18 12.21
CA ASP A 29 -13.35 0.56 11.34
C ASP A 29 -14.64 -0.06 11.90
N ILE A 30 -15.39 0.71 12.68
CA ILE A 30 -16.61 0.26 13.36
C ILE A 30 -17.81 0.38 12.42
N ARG A 31 -18.54 -0.72 12.22
CA ARG A 31 -19.63 -0.76 11.24
C ARG A 31 -20.85 0.06 11.68
N THR A 32 -21.53 0.64 10.70
CA THR A 32 -22.80 1.36 10.87
C THR A 32 -23.98 0.63 10.20
N GLY A 33 -23.74 -0.59 9.72
CA GLY A 33 -24.70 -1.35 8.90
C GLY A 33 -24.93 -0.72 7.53
N GLY A 34 -23.94 0.00 6.98
CA GLY A 34 -24.05 0.69 5.69
C GLY A 34 -24.84 2.00 5.74
N ARG A 35 -25.06 2.55 6.93
CA ARG A 35 -25.81 3.80 7.15
C ARG A 35 -24.87 4.95 7.49
N GLU A 36 -25.16 6.13 6.97
CA GLU A 36 -24.57 7.39 7.44
C GLU A 36 -25.55 8.09 8.39
N GLY A 37 -25.05 9.01 9.22
CA GLY A 37 -25.87 9.85 10.08
C GLY A 37 -26.15 9.29 11.47
N LEU A 38 -25.44 8.24 11.92
CA LEU A 38 -25.58 7.73 13.29
C LEU A 38 -24.76 8.59 14.26
N ASP A 39 -25.25 8.79 15.47
CA ASP A 39 -24.54 9.57 16.48
C ASP A 39 -23.19 8.96 16.83
N VAL A 40 -22.16 9.80 16.81
CA VAL A 40 -20.80 9.51 17.25
C VAL A 40 -20.58 10.22 18.56
N HIS A 41 -20.15 9.46 19.57
CA HIS A 41 -20.02 9.90 20.94
C HIS A 41 -18.55 10.04 21.36
N ALA A 42 -18.26 11.02 22.20
CA ALA A 42 -16.95 11.10 22.85
C ALA A 42 -16.71 9.89 23.76
N ALA A 43 -15.64 9.14 23.50
CA ALA A 43 -15.32 7.91 24.23
C ALA A 43 -14.93 8.15 25.71
N ALA A 44 -14.47 9.35 26.03
CA ALA A 44 -14.08 9.80 27.37
C ALA A 44 -14.08 11.35 27.47
N ASP A 45 -14.08 11.86 28.70
CA ASP A 45 -13.93 13.29 29.01
C ASP A 45 -12.69 13.91 28.37
N GLY A 46 -12.78 15.15 27.90
CA GLY A 46 -11.65 15.85 27.30
C GLY A 46 -12.04 17.17 26.65
N TYR A 47 -11.28 17.56 25.62
CA TYR A 47 -11.60 18.70 24.78
C TYR A 47 -11.23 18.44 23.32
N ILE A 48 -11.94 19.10 22.39
CA ILE A 48 -11.64 19.02 20.95
C ILE A 48 -10.31 19.72 20.67
N SER A 49 -9.29 18.96 20.29
CA SER A 49 -7.92 19.45 20.04
C SER A 49 -7.63 19.71 18.57
N ARG A 50 -8.39 19.06 17.66
CA ARG A 50 -8.27 19.25 16.21
C ARG A 50 -9.59 18.95 15.50
N ILE A 51 -9.87 19.74 14.47
CA ILE A 51 -10.98 19.52 13.52
C ILE A 51 -10.39 19.67 12.12
N ALA A 52 -10.57 18.69 11.25
CA ALA A 52 -10.09 18.81 9.87
C ALA A 52 -11.07 18.24 8.84
N VAL A 53 -10.99 18.78 7.63
CA VAL A 53 -11.74 18.36 6.44
C VAL A 53 -10.74 18.15 5.30
N PHE A 54 -10.74 16.95 4.76
CA PHE A 54 -9.89 16.57 3.62
C PHE A 54 -10.73 15.88 2.55
N THR A 55 -10.35 16.04 1.28
CA THR A 55 -10.95 15.33 0.15
C THR A 55 -10.70 13.82 0.27
N GLY A 56 -9.49 13.43 0.68
CA GLY A 56 -9.09 12.04 0.92
C GLY A 56 -8.81 11.75 2.40
N GLY A 57 -8.10 10.66 2.70
CA GLY A 57 -7.71 10.31 4.08
C GLY A 57 -8.93 10.20 5.00
N TYR A 58 -8.89 10.82 6.17
CA TYR A 58 -9.98 10.77 7.14
C TYR A 58 -11.29 11.42 6.68
N GLY A 59 -11.30 12.26 5.65
CA GLY A 59 -12.48 13.07 5.37
C GLY A 59 -12.69 14.13 6.46
N ASN A 60 -13.90 14.20 7.02
CA ASN A 60 -14.17 15.00 8.20
C ASN A 60 -13.70 14.23 9.44
N VAL A 61 -12.90 14.88 10.28
CA VAL A 61 -12.27 14.23 11.45
C VAL A 61 -12.23 15.14 12.66
N VAL A 62 -12.42 14.54 13.83
CA VAL A 62 -12.30 15.18 15.15
C VAL A 62 -11.26 14.44 15.99
N PHE A 63 -10.44 15.20 16.71
CA PHE A 63 -9.52 14.68 17.71
C PHE A 63 -9.92 15.21 19.09
N ILE A 64 -10.00 14.33 20.08
CA ILE A 64 -10.29 14.68 21.47
C ILE A 64 -9.06 14.36 22.30
N LYS A 65 -8.49 15.36 22.97
CA LYS A 65 -7.39 15.14 23.93
C LYS A 65 -7.99 14.94 25.32
N HIS A 66 -7.53 13.90 26.01
CA HIS A 66 -8.02 13.49 27.32
C HIS A 66 -7.07 13.90 28.45
N PRO A 67 -7.57 14.06 29.69
CA PRO A 67 -6.75 14.42 30.85
C PRO A 67 -5.64 13.40 31.18
N ASN A 68 -5.82 12.13 30.82
CA ASN A 68 -4.83 11.06 31.03
C ASN A 68 -3.69 11.06 29.99
N GLY A 69 -3.65 12.04 29.08
CA GLY A 69 -2.63 12.15 28.03
C GLY A 69 -2.94 11.40 26.75
N LEU A 70 -4.01 10.59 26.71
CA LEU A 70 -4.46 9.95 25.48
C LEU A 70 -5.18 10.92 24.55
N THR A 71 -5.26 10.56 23.28
CA THR A 71 -6.10 11.22 22.27
C THR A 71 -6.97 10.18 21.59
N THR A 72 -8.26 10.47 21.42
CA THR A 72 -9.15 9.67 20.55
C THR A 72 -9.42 10.40 19.25
N VAL A 73 -9.53 9.65 18.15
CA VAL A 73 -9.73 10.18 16.79
C VAL A 73 -10.99 9.57 16.19
N TYR A 74 -11.79 10.40 15.53
CA TYR A 74 -13.09 10.02 14.95
C TYR A 74 -13.12 10.47 13.49
N GLY A 75 -12.92 9.55 12.55
CA GLY A 75 -12.79 9.81 11.12
C GLY A 75 -14.02 9.40 10.30
N HIS A 76 -14.01 9.79 9.03
CA HIS A 76 -15.06 9.56 8.03
C HIS A 76 -16.42 10.15 8.39
N LEU A 77 -16.45 11.18 9.23
CA LEU A 77 -17.68 11.78 9.73
C LEU A 77 -18.48 12.43 8.60
N ARG A 78 -19.80 12.44 8.70
CA ARG A 78 -20.66 13.14 7.73
C ARG A 78 -20.71 14.63 8.05
N ASN A 79 -21.09 14.95 9.29
CA ASN A 79 -21.18 16.31 9.82
C ASN A 79 -20.80 16.31 11.30
N LEU A 80 -20.31 17.45 11.78
CA LEU A 80 -20.08 17.67 13.21
C LEU A 80 -21.40 18.11 13.89
N ASN A 81 -21.45 18.05 15.21
CA ASN A 81 -22.57 18.61 15.98
C ASN A 81 -22.68 20.13 15.77
N ASP A 82 -23.81 20.73 16.14
CA ASP A 82 -24.14 22.12 15.76
C ASP A 82 -23.08 23.15 16.16
N THR A 83 -22.53 23.04 17.38
CA THR A 83 -21.51 23.98 17.88
C THR A 83 -20.22 23.85 17.07
N LEU A 84 -19.74 22.62 16.83
CA LEU A 84 -18.51 22.37 16.09
C LEU A 84 -18.68 22.61 14.59
N GLY A 85 -19.83 22.26 14.03
CA GLY A 85 -20.18 22.45 12.63
C GLY A 85 -20.29 23.93 12.27
N THR A 86 -20.94 24.74 13.11
CA THR A 86 -21.00 26.19 12.94
C THR A 86 -19.62 26.82 12.98
N TYR A 87 -18.80 26.42 13.96
CA TYR A 87 -17.41 26.87 14.04
C TYR A 87 -16.62 26.48 12.78
N LEU A 88 -16.64 25.21 12.38
CA LEU A 88 -15.96 24.73 11.18
C LEU A 88 -16.36 25.53 9.93
N ARG A 89 -17.67 25.66 9.69
CA ARG A 89 -18.20 26.38 8.52
C ARG A 89 -17.76 27.85 8.51
N SER A 90 -17.86 28.55 9.64
CA SER A 90 -17.40 29.93 9.74
C SER A 90 -15.91 30.09 9.39
N GLN A 91 -15.07 29.14 9.78
CA GLN A 91 -13.64 29.15 9.46
C GLN A 91 -13.38 28.84 7.97
N GLN A 92 -14.16 27.94 7.37
CA GLN A 92 -14.09 27.67 5.93
C GLN A 92 -14.48 28.89 5.10
N TYR A 93 -15.54 29.61 5.50
CA TYR A 93 -15.93 30.87 4.87
C TYR A 93 -14.89 31.98 5.04
N ALA A 94 -14.34 32.15 6.24
CA ALA A 94 -13.30 33.15 6.49
C ALA A 94 -12.05 32.90 5.63
N LYS A 95 -11.72 31.64 5.35
CA LYS A 95 -10.56 31.24 4.53
C LYS A 95 -10.89 30.98 3.06
N LYS A 96 -12.18 31.01 2.67
CA LYS A 96 -12.69 30.63 1.35
C LYS A 96 -12.13 29.30 0.84
N THR A 97 -12.16 28.27 1.68
CA THR A 97 -11.59 26.93 1.38
C THR A 97 -12.52 25.80 1.81
N PHE A 98 -12.53 24.72 1.05
CA PHE A 98 -13.17 23.45 1.43
C PHE A 98 -12.27 22.68 2.41
N GLU A 99 -11.02 22.38 2.03
CA GLU A 99 -10.09 21.68 2.92
C GLU A 99 -9.56 22.63 3.99
N ILE A 100 -9.56 22.18 5.24
CA ILE A 100 -9.15 22.99 6.39
C ILE A 100 -8.61 22.09 7.51
N ASP A 101 -7.61 22.57 8.25
CA ASP A 101 -7.07 21.92 9.46
C ASP A 101 -7.03 22.97 10.59
N LEU A 102 -7.88 22.77 11.60
CA LEU A 102 -8.08 23.67 12.73
C LEU A 102 -7.55 23.03 14.01
N ARG A 103 -6.85 23.82 14.82
CA ARG A 103 -6.36 23.44 16.16
C ARG A 103 -6.93 24.42 17.19
N PRO A 104 -8.16 24.20 17.70
CA PRO A 104 -8.75 25.04 18.73
C PRO A 104 -7.86 25.14 19.97
N ALA A 105 -7.95 26.26 20.70
CA ALA A 105 -7.26 26.41 21.98
C ALA A 105 -7.73 25.33 22.98
N PRO A 106 -6.84 24.82 23.85
CA PRO A 106 -7.20 23.85 24.86
C PRO A 106 -8.42 24.28 25.69
N GLY A 107 -9.36 23.36 25.90
CA GLY A 107 -10.58 23.62 26.68
C GLY A 107 -11.64 24.49 25.99
N ARG A 108 -11.42 24.99 24.77
CA ARG A 108 -12.42 25.81 24.04
C ARG A 108 -13.73 25.05 23.81
N PHE A 109 -13.64 23.77 23.48
CA PHE A 109 -14.77 22.87 23.28
C PHE A 109 -14.60 21.66 24.20
N PRO A 110 -14.97 21.77 25.48
CA PRO A 110 -14.93 20.65 26.41
C PRO A 110 -16.01 19.63 26.03
N VAL A 111 -15.74 18.36 26.29
CA VAL A 111 -16.69 17.26 26.07
C VAL A 111 -16.64 16.30 27.25
N LYS A 112 -17.79 15.72 27.56
CA LYS A 112 -17.96 14.63 28.51
C LYS A 112 -18.11 13.31 27.78
N GLN A 113 -17.72 12.22 28.45
CA GLN A 113 -17.98 10.87 27.95
C GLN A 113 -19.46 10.73 27.59
N GLY A 114 -19.74 10.29 26.36
CA GLY A 114 -21.10 10.11 25.86
C GLY A 114 -21.70 11.31 25.12
N ASP A 115 -21.08 12.49 25.16
CA ASP A 115 -21.54 13.63 24.37
C ASP A 115 -21.52 13.32 22.88
N VAL A 116 -22.60 13.66 22.17
CA VAL A 116 -22.65 13.56 20.71
C VAL A 116 -21.81 14.67 20.09
N ILE A 117 -20.75 14.28 19.38
CA ILE A 117 -19.78 15.20 18.77
C ILE A 117 -19.96 15.35 17.26
N ALA A 118 -20.55 14.34 16.62
CA ALA A 118 -20.68 14.26 15.17
C ALA A 118 -21.67 13.17 14.77
N ALA A 119 -21.96 13.11 13.47
CA ALA A 119 -22.65 12.00 12.85
C ALA A 119 -21.69 11.19 11.96
N SER A 120 -21.81 9.86 12.00
CA SER A 120 -21.03 8.92 11.19
C SER A 120 -21.29 9.14 9.71
N GLY A 121 -20.33 8.77 8.86
CA GLY A 121 -20.43 9.08 7.44
C GLY A 121 -19.59 8.18 6.56
N ASN A 122 -19.29 8.71 5.38
CA ASN A 122 -18.46 8.07 4.38
C ASN A 122 -17.54 9.10 3.69
N THR A 123 -17.16 10.17 4.39
CA THR A 123 -16.29 11.21 3.81
C THR A 123 -14.85 10.74 3.69
N GLY A 124 -14.08 11.36 2.79
CA GLY A 124 -12.67 11.00 2.59
C GLY A 124 -12.47 9.63 1.94
N GLY A 125 -11.31 9.03 2.23
CA GLY A 125 -10.82 7.77 1.69
C GLY A 125 -11.46 6.52 2.30
N SER A 126 -12.79 6.47 2.35
CA SER A 126 -13.55 5.32 2.86
C SER A 126 -14.26 4.54 1.73
N GLY A 127 -14.27 3.20 1.83
CA GLY A 127 -14.95 2.30 0.89
C GLY A 127 -16.46 2.15 1.14
N GLY A 128 -16.96 2.55 2.31
CA GLY A 128 -18.37 2.45 2.68
C GLY A 128 -18.64 3.06 4.07
N PRO A 129 -19.91 3.35 4.43
CA PRO A 129 -20.22 3.98 5.70
C PRO A 129 -19.73 3.19 6.91
N HIS A 130 -18.91 3.85 7.75
CA HIS A 130 -18.38 3.33 9.02
C HIS A 130 -17.86 4.49 9.88
N LEU A 131 -17.52 4.23 11.14
CA LEU A 131 -16.74 5.13 11.98
C LEU A 131 -15.31 4.61 12.05
N HIS A 132 -14.34 5.41 11.63
CA HIS A 132 -12.94 5.13 11.93
C HIS A 132 -12.59 5.69 13.31
N PHE A 133 -12.10 4.84 14.21
CA PHE A 133 -11.82 5.19 15.60
C PHE A 133 -10.41 4.80 16.01
N GLU A 134 -9.67 5.74 16.57
CA GLU A 134 -8.30 5.49 17.03
C GLU A 134 -8.12 5.90 18.49
N VAL A 135 -7.13 5.27 19.14
CA VAL A 135 -6.59 5.71 20.41
C VAL A 135 -5.09 5.95 20.21
N ARG A 136 -4.60 7.10 20.67
CA ARG A 136 -3.20 7.50 20.59
C ARG A 136 -2.64 7.89 21.94
N ASP A 137 -1.38 7.58 22.18
CA ASP A 137 -0.66 8.10 23.35
C ASP A 137 -0.16 9.54 23.13
N ALA A 138 0.50 10.11 24.14
CA ALA A 138 1.05 11.46 24.10
C ALA A 138 2.19 11.65 23.06
N LYS A 139 2.77 10.55 22.55
CA LYS A 139 3.83 10.55 21.53
C LYS A 139 3.27 10.28 20.13
N ASP A 140 1.94 10.26 19.96
CA ASP A 140 1.26 9.90 18.72
C ASP A 140 1.50 8.43 18.30
N ASN A 141 1.81 7.55 19.25
CA ASN A 141 1.76 6.11 18.99
C ASN A 141 0.30 5.67 18.93
N LEU A 142 -0.04 4.90 17.90
CA LEU A 142 -1.32 4.25 17.74
C LEU A 142 -1.38 3.10 18.75
N ILE A 143 -2.48 2.98 19.48
CA ILE A 143 -2.73 1.91 20.46
C ILE A 143 -3.93 1.12 19.98
N ASN A 144 -3.86 -0.21 20.04
CA ASN A 144 -4.96 -1.08 19.66
C ASN A 144 -6.19 -0.77 20.54
N PRO A 145 -7.30 -0.22 19.98
CA PRO A 145 -8.43 0.16 20.81
C PRO A 145 -9.15 -1.05 21.44
N LEU A 146 -8.94 -2.27 20.94
CA LEU A 146 -9.50 -3.49 21.52
C LEU A 146 -8.97 -3.79 22.92
N LEU A 147 -7.79 -3.26 23.28
CA LEU A 147 -7.22 -3.39 24.63
C LEU A 147 -8.05 -2.71 25.72
N TYR A 148 -9.03 -1.88 25.35
CA TYR A 148 -9.91 -1.19 26.30
C TYR A 148 -11.21 -1.96 26.62
N GLY A 149 -11.38 -3.18 26.09
CA GLY A 149 -12.43 -4.10 26.51
C GLY A 149 -13.87 -3.63 26.21
N PHE A 150 -14.17 -3.33 24.95
CA PHE A 150 -15.52 -2.92 24.55
C PHE A 150 -16.49 -4.09 24.56
N SER A 151 -17.49 -4.06 25.45
CA SER A 151 -18.52 -5.11 25.59
C SER A 151 -19.39 -5.33 24.35
N GLU A 152 -19.46 -4.31 23.49
CA GLU A 152 -20.21 -4.31 22.23
C GLU A 152 -19.54 -5.18 21.15
N LEU A 153 -18.23 -5.48 21.33
CA LEU A 153 -17.46 -6.34 20.46
C LEU A 153 -17.21 -7.67 21.17
N GLN A 154 -17.71 -8.74 20.60
CA GLN A 154 -17.43 -10.10 21.07
C GLN A 154 -16.57 -10.81 20.02
N ASP A 155 -15.58 -11.54 20.49
CA ASP A 155 -14.77 -12.42 19.67
C ASP A 155 -14.49 -13.71 20.42
N ASP A 156 -14.77 -14.85 19.80
CA ASP A 156 -14.44 -16.20 20.25
C ASP A 156 -13.81 -17.05 19.13
N ILE A 157 -13.44 -16.40 18.03
CA ILE A 157 -13.00 -17.07 16.80
C ILE A 157 -11.48 -16.94 16.69
N PRO A 158 -10.72 -18.04 16.74
CA PRO A 158 -9.28 -17.97 16.54
C PRO A 158 -8.92 -17.57 15.09
N PRO A 159 -7.74 -16.96 14.88
CA PRO A 159 -7.25 -16.64 13.54
C PRO A 159 -7.12 -17.85 12.61
N TYR A 160 -7.02 -17.58 11.32
CA TYR A 160 -6.88 -18.59 10.28
C TYR A 160 -5.53 -18.48 9.58
N PHE A 161 -4.85 -19.61 9.42
CA PHE A 161 -3.81 -19.74 8.40
C PHE A 161 -4.46 -19.99 7.05
N GLU A 162 -4.20 -19.11 6.08
CA GLU A 162 -4.62 -19.35 4.70
C GLU A 162 -3.46 -19.92 3.88
N ARG A 163 -2.26 -19.32 3.99
CA ARG A 163 -1.05 -19.81 3.32
C ARG A 163 0.20 -19.56 4.15
N VAL A 164 1.17 -20.45 4.03
CA VAL A 164 2.53 -20.25 4.57
C VAL A 164 3.52 -20.46 3.44
N ALA A 165 4.41 -19.51 3.24
CA ALA A 165 5.46 -19.59 2.25
C ALA A 165 6.83 -19.66 2.88
N LEU A 166 7.70 -20.47 2.27
CA LEU A 166 9.12 -20.53 2.56
C LEU A 166 9.86 -19.84 1.41
N LYS A 167 10.89 -19.08 1.74
CA LYS A 167 11.71 -18.33 0.78
C LYS A 167 13.20 -18.52 1.07
N THR A 168 13.98 -18.79 0.03
CA THR A 168 15.45 -18.83 0.13
C THR A 168 16.03 -17.43 0.32
N MET A 169 16.91 -17.24 1.31
CA MET A 169 17.44 -15.90 1.66
C MET A 169 18.87 -15.64 1.15
N THR A 170 19.58 -16.66 0.66
CA THR A 170 20.93 -16.55 0.12
C THR A 170 21.10 -17.39 -1.14
N ALA A 171 22.10 -17.06 -1.98
CA ALA A 171 22.42 -17.82 -3.18
C ALA A 171 22.78 -19.30 -2.90
N THR A 172 23.16 -19.64 -1.67
CA THR A 172 23.44 -21.02 -1.23
C THR A 172 22.23 -21.73 -0.63
N SER A 173 21.18 -20.99 -0.24
CA SER A 173 19.98 -21.57 0.36
C SER A 173 19.15 -22.32 -0.68
N ARG A 174 18.47 -23.39 -0.26
CA ARG A 174 17.62 -24.21 -1.12
C ARG A 174 16.32 -24.55 -0.41
N ILE A 175 15.25 -24.63 -1.19
CA ILE A 175 14.00 -25.28 -0.81
C ILE A 175 13.66 -26.25 -1.93
N ASN A 176 13.43 -27.51 -1.61
CA ASN A 176 13.18 -28.59 -2.57
C ASN A 176 14.21 -28.61 -3.73
N GLY A 177 15.48 -28.35 -3.41
CA GLY A 177 16.61 -28.35 -4.35
C GLY A 177 16.78 -27.08 -5.18
N GLU A 178 15.97 -26.02 -4.97
CA GLU A 178 15.98 -24.81 -5.81
C GLU A 178 16.07 -23.51 -5.00
N TYR A 179 16.56 -22.43 -5.61
CA TYR A 179 16.41 -21.07 -5.10
C TYR A 179 15.03 -20.54 -5.50
N GLN A 180 14.11 -20.52 -4.55
CA GLN A 180 12.71 -20.24 -4.80
C GLN A 180 11.97 -19.73 -3.58
N ARG A 181 10.77 -19.22 -3.87
CA ARG A 181 9.69 -19.03 -2.90
C ARG A 181 8.59 -20.03 -3.22
N ILE A 182 8.21 -20.86 -2.27
CA ILE A 182 7.11 -21.81 -2.42
C ILE A 182 6.05 -21.56 -1.35
N SER A 183 4.77 -21.63 -1.72
CA SER A 183 3.65 -21.36 -0.83
C SER A 183 2.78 -22.60 -0.66
N TYR A 184 2.62 -23.03 0.59
CA TYR A 184 1.81 -24.16 1.01
C TYR A 184 0.45 -23.69 1.53
N VAL A 185 -0.56 -24.55 1.40
CA VAL A 185 -1.90 -24.37 1.99
C VAL A 185 -1.98 -25.29 3.20
N PRO A 186 -1.95 -24.76 4.43
CA PRO A 186 -2.09 -25.57 5.62
C PRO A 186 -3.46 -26.27 5.68
N VAL A 187 -3.47 -27.52 6.13
CA VAL A 187 -4.69 -28.31 6.35
C VAL A 187 -5.10 -28.15 7.81
N ARG A 188 -6.34 -27.68 8.04
CA ARG A 188 -6.92 -27.59 9.38
C ARG A 188 -7.42 -28.97 9.84
N ARG A 189 -7.01 -29.40 11.03
CA ARG A 189 -7.41 -30.64 11.69
C ARG A 189 -8.71 -30.45 12.49
N ALA A 190 -9.27 -31.57 12.95
CA ALA A 190 -10.49 -31.59 13.75
C ALA A 190 -10.34 -30.88 15.10
N ASP A 191 -9.14 -30.88 15.69
CA ASP A 191 -8.80 -30.19 16.93
C ASP A 191 -8.56 -28.67 16.74
N GLY A 192 -8.67 -28.17 15.50
CA GLY A 192 -8.44 -26.77 15.16
C GLY A 192 -6.99 -26.40 14.83
N SER A 193 -6.03 -27.30 15.09
CA SER A 193 -4.63 -27.11 14.68
C SER A 193 -4.45 -27.22 13.16
N TYR A 194 -3.33 -26.73 12.65
CA TYR A 194 -2.97 -26.80 11.24
C TYR A 194 -1.70 -27.63 11.02
N VAL A 195 -1.55 -28.18 9.82
CA VAL A 195 -0.34 -28.88 9.36
C VAL A 195 -0.08 -28.63 7.89
N ILE A 196 1.18 -28.71 7.48
CA ILE A 196 1.55 -28.86 6.07
C ILE A 196 1.81 -30.35 5.82
N THR A 197 1.04 -30.96 4.93
CA THR A 197 1.15 -32.41 4.63
C THR A 197 2.14 -32.73 3.53
N GLN A 198 2.51 -31.73 2.73
CA GLN A 198 3.51 -31.88 1.68
C GLN A 198 4.92 -31.92 2.31
N PRO A 199 5.81 -32.82 1.85
CA PRO A 199 7.19 -32.82 2.31
C PRO A 199 7.89 -31.51 1.92
N ILE A 200 8.76 -31.05 2.82
CA ILE A 200 9.56 -29.84 2.63
C ILE A 200 11.00 -30.26 2.88
N THR A 201 11.88 -30.11 1.89
CA THR A 201 13.33 -30.11 2.12
C THR A 201 13.84 -28.69 2.03
N ALA A 202 14.78 -28.32 2.90
CA ALA A 202 15.47 -27.03 2.78
C ALA A 202 16.85 -27.07 3.45
N SER A 203 17.71 -26.15 3.02
CA SER A 203 19.02 -25.89 3.65
C SER A 203 19.40 -24.43 3.49
N GLY A 204 20.29 -23.94 4.37
CA GLY A 204 20.72 -22.54 4.37
C GLY A 204 19.85 -21.65 5.25
N LEU A 205 19.71 -20.38 4.85
CA LEU A 205 18.85 -19.41 5.54
C LEU A 205 17.50 -19.32 4.86
N ILE A 206 16.44 -19.67 5.58
CA ILE A 206 15.07 -19.68 5.06
C ILE A 206 14.22 -18.61 5.76
N GLY A 207 13.50 -17.81 4.98
CA GLY A 207 12.49 -16.89 5.46
C GLY A 207 11.12 -17.55 5.47
N LEU A 208 10.33 -17.29 6.51
CA LEU A 208 8.91 -17.64 6.54
C LEU A 208 8.04 -16.42 6.25
N GLU A 209 6.99 -16.62 5.47
CA GLU A 209 5.98 -15.62 5.17
C GLU A 209 4.59 -16.20 5.39
N ILE A 210 3.73 -15.47 6.11
CA ILE A 210 2.45 -15.97 6.59
C ILE A 210 1.32 -15.12 6.04
N LEU A 211 0.43 -15.73 5.26
CA LEU A 211 -0.87 -15.17 4.94
C LEU A 211 -1.86 -15.75 5.95
N GLY A 212 -2.14 -14.96 6.97
CA GLY A 212 -3.12 -15.24 8.00
C GLY A 212 -4.08 -14.07 8.13
N TYR A 213 -5.27 -14.35 8.65
CA TYR A 213 -6.25 -13.32 8.95
C TYR A 213 -7.08 -13.76 10.15
N ASP A 214 -7.66 -12.79 10.80
CA ASP A 214 -8.61 -12.98 11.88
C ASP A 214 -10.06 -12.71 11.42
N LYS A 215 -11.03 -13.18 12.19
CA LYS A 215 -12.46 -12.90 11.99
C LYS A 215 -13.14 -12.76 13.34
N ALA A 216 -13.80 -11.64 13.58
CA ALA A 216 -14.61 -11.46 14.78
C ALA A 216 -16.06 -11.96 14.62
N ASN A 217 -16.73 -12.28 15.73
CA ASN A 217 -18.16 -12.63 15.72
C ASN A 217 -19.00 -11.53 15.04
N GLY A 218 -20.02 -11.95 14.28
CA GLY A 218 -20.95 -11.03 13.63
C GLY A 218 -20.33 -10.14 12.54
N SER A 219 -19.07 -10.37 12.15
CA SER A 219 -18.41 -9.68 11.04
C SER A 219 -18.21 -10.61 9.83
N PRO A 220 -18.58 -10.18 8.61
CA PRO A 220 -18.20 -10.89 7.38
C PRO A 220 -16.78 -10.52 6.91
N TYR A 221 -16.11 -9.56 7.56
CA TYR A 221 -14.81 -9.04 7.13
C TYR A 221 -13.66 -9.84 7.73
N ARG A 222 -12.52 -9.79 7.04
CA ARG A 222 -11.25 -10.32 7.55
C ARG A 222 -10.51 -9.19 8.23
N ASN A 223 -10.04 -9.42 9.44
CA ASN A 223 -9.18 -8.52 10.19
C ASN A 223 -7.73 -9.01 10.11
N GLY A 224 -6.78 -8.12 10.40
CA GLY A 224 -5.39 -8.48 10.60
C GLY A 224 -5.18 -9.28 11.88
N ILE A 225 -4.11 -10.07 11.91
CA ILE A 225 -3.66 -10.74 13.13
C ILE A 225 -3.05 -9.74 14.11
N ASN A 226 -3.19 -9.97 15.42
CA ASN A 226 -2.60 -9.12 16.45
C ASN A 226 -1.16 -9.54 16.79
N CYS A 227 -0.91 -10.86 16.82
CA CYS A 227 0.42 -11.41 17.13
C CYS A 227 0.75 -12.60 16.22
N LEU A 228 2.04 -12.75 15.92
CA LEU A 228 2.62 -13.91 15.24
C LEU A 228 3.85 -14.35 16.03
N GLU A 229 3.91 -15.63 16.38
CA GLU A 229 5.07 -16.28 17.01
C GLU A 229 5.58 -17.39 16.11
N ILE A 230 6.91 -17.51 15.99
CA ILE A 230 7.60 -18.55 15.22
C ILE A 230 8.60 -19.22 16.14
N ARG A 231 8.56 -20.55 16.20
CA ARG A 231 9.53 -21.39 16.92
C ARG A 231 10.22 -22.35 15.97
N LEU A 232 11.51 -22.54 16.19
CA LEU A 232 12.35 -23.58 15.56
C LEU A 232 12.85 -24.51 16.67
N ASP A 233 12.49 -25.78 16.60
CA ASP A 233 12.81 -26.81 17.61
C ASP A 233 12.45 -26.36 19.04
N GLY A 234 11.24 -25.81 19.17
CA GLY A 234 10.69 -25.31 20.43
C GLY A 234 11.24 -23.96 20.91
N ARG A 235 12.27 -23.40 20.25
CA ARG A 235 12.85 -22.08 20.60
C ARG A 235 12.20 -20.96 19.78
N GLU A 236 11.71 -19.91 20.43
CA GLU A 236 11.21 -18.71 19.75
C GLU A 236 12.32 -18.10 18.88
N VAL A 237 12.06 -17.88 17.59
CA VAL A 237 13.01 -17.28 16.65
C VAL A 237 12.52 -15.94 16.11
N PHE A 238 11.22 -15.68 16.22
CA PHE A 238 10.59 -14.42 15.83
C PHE A 238 9.26 -14.28 16.59
N ALA A 239 8.96 -13.08 17.07
CA ALA A 239 7.60 -12.69 17.40
C ALA A 239 7.29 -11.29 16.85
N TYR A 240 6.03 -11.05 16.53
CA TYR A 240 5.45 -9.78 16.10
C TYR A 240 4.25 -9.45 16.98
N ASN A 241 4.11 -8.20 17.43
CA ASN A 241 2.98 -7.75 18.25
C ASN A 241 2.48 -6.37 17.77
N MET A 242 1.17 -6.27 17.54
CA MET A 242 0.50 -5.10 16.97
C MET A 242 -0.35 -4.32 17.99
N ASN A 243 0.00 -4.40 19.29
CA ASN A 243 -0.70 -3.64 20.32
C ASN A 243 -0.47 -2.14 20.22
N SER A 244 0.71 -1.71 19.75
CA SER A 244 0.99 -0.29 19.53
C SER A 244 2.18 -0.07 18.60
N PHE A 245 2.13 1.00 17.79
CA PHE A 245 3.26 1.45 16.97
C PHE A 245 3.18 2.95 16.66
N PRO A 246 4.29 3.63 16.31
CA PRO A 246 4.28 5.05 15.96
C PRO A 246 3.43 5.35 14.71
N ASN A 247 2.53 6.33 14.77
CA ASN A 247 1.67 6.71 13.63
C ASN A 247 2.48 7.07 12.35
N GLU A 248 3.63 7.72 12.52
CA GLU A 248 4.55 8.04 11.43
C GLU A 248 5.15 6.82 10.73
N GLN A 249 5.09 5.63 11.35
CA GLN A 249 5.65 4.39 10.83
C GLN A 249 4.62 3.47 10.16
N THR A 250 3.36 3.90 9.99
CA THR A 250 2.33 3.10 9.30
C THR A 250 2.79 2.52 7.96
N ARG A 251 3.61 3.25 7.20
CA ARG A 251 4.13 2.80 5.90
C ARG A 251 5.22 1.72 5.97
N PHE A 252 5.83 1.49 7.13
CA PHE A 252 6.77 0.38 7.31
C PHE A 252 6.08 -0.99 7.13
N MET A 253 4.75 -1.02 7.08
CA MET A 253 3.97 -2.14 6.57
C MET A 253 4.55 -2.69 5.25
N ASN A 254 4.93 -1.83 4.30
CA ASN A 254 5.43 -2.24 2.98
C ASN A 254 6.73 -3.08 3.04
N ILE A 255 7.46 -3.08 4.16
CA ILE A 255 8.62 -3.95 4.35
C ILE A 255 8.45 -4.98 5.46
N HIS A 256 7.35 -4.88 6.22
CA HIS A 256 6.87 -5.97 7.06
C HIS A 256 6.17 -7.04 6.22
N GLU A 257 5.42 -6.65 5.20
CA GLU A 257 4.78 -7.60 4.29
C GLU A 257 5.69 -7.99 3.12
N ASN A 258 5.30 -9.03 2.38
CA ASN A 258 5.85 -9.27 1.05
C ASN A 258 5.17 -8.36 0.01
N TYR A 259 5.69 -7.13 -0.13
CA TYR A 259 5.19 -6.12 -1.06
C TYR A 259 5.23 -6.55 -2.53
N GLU A 260 6.23 -7.34 -2.94
CA GLU A 260 6.27 -7.83 -4.34
C GLU A 260 5.08 -8.74 -4.64
N VAL A 261 4.77 -9.67 -3.74
CA VAL A 261 3.61 -10.56 -3.88
C VAL A 261 2.30 -9.78 -3.82
N GLU A 262 2.23 -8.75 -2.96
CA GLU A 262 1.06 -7.86 -2.89
C GLU A 262 0.83 -7.13 -4.22
N GLN A 263 1.87 -6.55 -4.81
CA GLN A 263 1.77 -5.82 -6.07
C GLN A 263 1.43 -6.72 -7.26
N ILE A 264 1.84 -7.99 -7.23
CA ILE A 264 1.60 -8.97 -8.31
C ILE A 264 0.24 -9.65 -8.18
N SER A 265 -0.20 -9.98 -6.96
CA SER A 265 -1.34 -10.87 -6.73
C SER A 265 -2.42 -10.32 -5.79
N GLY A 266 -2.15 -9.21 -5.11
CA GLY A 266 -3.00 -8.66 -4.04
C GLY A 266 -2.93 -9.43 -2.72
N GLN A 267 -2.16 -10.52 -2.65
CA GLN A 267 -1.98 -11.30 -1.42
C GLN A 267 -0.97 -10.65 -0.49
N ARG A 268 -1.35 -10.47 0.78
CA ARG A 268 -0.52 -9.83 1.80
C ARG A 268 -0.02 -10.85 2.80
N TYR A 269 1.29 -11.13 2.74
CA TYR A 269 1.95 -12.03 3.68
C TYR A 269 2.74 -11.21 4.70
N HIS A 270 2.56 -11.48 5.99
CA HIS A 270 3.47 -11.03 7.04
C HIS A 270 4.82 -11.73 6.86
N ARG A 271 5.93 -10.99 6.90
CA ARG A 271 7.26 -11.60 6.99
C ARG A 271 7.54 -11.99 8.43
N GLY A 272 7.90 -13.26 8.63
CA GLY A 272 8.45 -13.81 9.87
C GLY A 272 9.93 -13.50 10.08
N TYR A 273 10.43 -12.45 9.45
CA TYR A 273 11.83 -12.02 9.48
C TYR A 273 11.93 -10.53 9.17
N ILE A 274 13.02 -9.90 9.59
CA ILE A 274 13.20 -8.45 9.49
C ILE A 274 14.17 -8.09 8.36
N ALA A 275 13.70 -7.23 7.44
CA ALA A 275 14.48 -6.56 6.41
C ALA A 275 15.54 -5.62 7.02
N ASP A 276 16.60 -5.22 6.30
CA ASP A 276 17.75 -4.57 6.95
C ASP A 276 17.40 -3.17 7.48
N GLY A 277 16.66 -2.37 6.70
CA GLY A 277 16.22 -1.04 7.13
C GLY A 277 14.83 -0.99 7.79
N ASN A 278 14.27 -2.14 8.19
CA ASN A 278 13.07 -2.14 9.03
C ASN A 278 13.44 -1.84 10.49
N ILE A 279 12.99 -0.67 10.96
CA ILE A 279 13.29 -0.11 12.28
C ILE A 279 12.10 -0.18 13.25
N MET A 280 10.98 -0.80 12.87
CA MET A 280 9.82 -0.88 13.74
C MET A 280 10.13 -1.67 15.00
N ASN A 281 9.65 -1.17 16.13
CA ASN A 281 9.76 -1.84 17.43
C ASN A 281 8.56 -2.76 17.70
N LEU A 282 8.23 -3.62 16.73
CA LEU A 282 7.13 -4.59 16.84
C LEU A 282 7.61 -6.02 17.01
N TYR A 283 8.93 -6.23 16.98
CA TYR A 283 9.52 -7.55 16.82
C TYR A 283 10.33 -7.97 18.04
N LYS A 284 10.24 -9.25 18.39
CA LYS A 284 11.12 -9.89 19.37
C LYS A 284 12.01 -10.92 18.67
N LEU A 285 13.32 -10.81 18.89
CA LEU A 285 14.35 -11.60 18.20
C LEU A 285 15.42 -12.18 19.14
N GLN A 286 15.27 -12.09 20.47
CA GLN A 286 16.38 -12.30 21.42
C GLN A 286 17.20 -13.57 21.16
N SER A 287 16.55 -14.71 20.92
CA SER A 287 17.17 -16.01 20.65
C SER A 287 17.65 -16.23 19.21
N ASN A 288 17.41 -15.29 18.30
CA ASN A 288 17.72 -15.41 16.87
C ASN A 288 18.18 -14.08 16.23
N ALA A 289 18.73 -13.16 17.03
CA ALA A 289 19.06 -11.81 16.59
C ALA A 289 20.08 -11.80 15.43
N ALA A 290 21.02 -12.76 15.43
CA ALA A 290 22.02 -12.93 14.37
C ALA A 290 21.40 -13.21 12.99
N TYR A 291 20.23 -13.86 12.96
CA TYR A 291 19.53 -14.23 11.71
C TYR A 291 18.26 -13.39 11.46
N ARG A 292 17.91 -12.49 12.40
CA ARG A 292 16.79 -11.55 12.30
C ARG A 292 15.46 -12.21 11.93
N GLY A 293 15.16 -13.37 12.54
CA GLY A 293 13.94 -14.14 12.30
C GLY A 293 14.03 -15.20 11.20
N ARG A 294 15.08 -15.18 10.36
CA ARG A 294 15.34 -16.24 9.38
C ARG A 294 15.69 -17.55 10.11
N LEU A 295 15.30 -18.68 9.54
CA LEU A 295 15.60 -20.02 10.06
C LEU A 295 16.98 -20.48 9.57
N PRO A 296 17.96 -20.73 10.46
CA PRO A 296 19.27 -21.23 10.08
C PRO A 296 19.30 -22.76 10.00
N LEU A 297 18.98 -23.32 8.83
CA LEU A 297 18.97 -24.77 8.56
C LEU A 297 20.34 -25.21 8.02
N LEU A 298 21.35 -25.19 8.90
CA LEU A 298 22.78 -25.29 8.53
C LEU A 298 23.47 -26.59 8.99
N ASP A 299 22.80 -27.41 9.80
CA ASP A 299 23.39 -28.59 10.46
C ASP A 299 23.05 -29.93 9.77
N GLY A 300 22.24 -29.88 8.71
CA GLY A 300 21.80 -31.07 7.97
C GLY A 300 20.83 -31.96 8.75
N GLN A 301 20.17 -31.45 9.80
CA GLN A 301 19.17 -32.19 10.56
C GLN A 301 17.74 -31.81 10.17
N PRO A 302 16.74 -32.69 10.45
CA PRO A 302 15.35 -32.31 10.44
C PRO A 302 15.05 -31.28 11.53
N HIS A 303 14.26 -30.26 11.21
CA HIS A 303 13.84 -29.23 12.16
C HIS A 303 12.32 -29.12 12.23
N GLU A 304 11.78 -28.97 13.43
CA GLU A 304 10.36 -28.69 13.65
C GLU A 304 10.14 -27.16 13.66
N VAL A 305 9.16 -26.71 12.89
CA VAL A 305 8.70 -25.33 12.90
C VAL A 305 7.28 -25.27 13.45
N THR A 306 7.08 -24.41 14.44
CA THR A 306 5.74 -24.09 14.96
C THR A 306 5.44 -22.61 14.78
N LEU A 307 4.28 -22.29 14.21
CA LEU A 307 3.73 -20.95 14.10
C LEU A 307 2.48 -20.82 14.98
N THR A 308 2.36 -19.70 15.68
CA THR A 308 1.13 -19.35 16.41
C THR A 308 0.66 -17.97 15.98
N LEU A 309 -0.62 -17.87 15.58
CA LEU A 309 -1.30 -16.61 15.35
C LEU A 309 -2.21 -16.31 16.55
N TYR A 310 -2.24 -15.06 17.00
CA TYR A 310 -3.20 -14.60 18.00
C TYR A 310 -4.03 -13.43 17.49
N ASP A 311 -5.29 -13.39 17.87
CA ASP A 311 -6.17 -12.23 17.72
C ASP A 311 -5.93 -11.21 18.88
N ALA A 312 -6.77 -10.18 18.96
CA ALA A 312 -6.70 -9.19 20.04
C ALA A 312 -7.43 -9.60 21.33
N PHE A 313 -8.13 -10.75 21.32
CA PHE A 313 -8.86 -11.33 22.43
C PHE A 313 -8.16 -12.58 23.01
N ASP A 314 -6.90 -12.81 22.60
CA ASP A 314 -6.01 -13.90 22.98
C ASP A 314 -6.43 -15.31 22.52
N HIS A 315 -7.33 -15.43 21.53
CA HIS A 315 -7.55 -16.71 20.84
C HIS A 315 -6.40 -17.01 19.89
N ALA A 316 -6.06 -18.30 19.79
CA ALA A 316 -4.87 -18.73 19.06
C ALA A 316 -5.16 -19.83 18.02
N ALA A 317 -4.39 -19.80 16.94
CA ALA A 317 -4.28 -20.89 15.98
C ALA A 317 -2.83 -21.33 15.85
N HIS A 318 -2.62 -22.65 15.85
CA HIS A 318 -1.30 -23.26 15.81
C HIS A 318 -1.09 -24.03 14.50
N LEU A 319 0.09 -23.87 13.89
CA LEU A 319 0.56 -24.66 12.75
C LEU A 319 1.91 -25.30 13.09
N THR A 320 2.03 -26.60 12.90
CA THR A 320 3.31 -27.31 13.05
C THR A 320 3.64 -28.09 11.78
N PHE A 321 4.91 -28.05 11.37
CA PHE A 321 5.44 -28.85 10.27
C PHE A 321 6.94 -29.10 10.44
N THR A 322 7.45 -30.14 9.79
CA THR A 322 8.87 -30.48 9.81
C THR A 322 9.51 -30.11 8.49
N ILE A 323 10.69 -29.50 8.55
CA ILE A 323 11.57 -29.29 7.40
C ILE A 323 12.66 -30.35 7.45
N LEU A 324 12.76 -31.14 6.39
CA LEU A 324 13.81 -32.15 6.24
C LEU A 324 15.06 -31.51 5.61
N PRO A 325 16.27 -32.07 5.85
CA PRO A 325 17.46 -31.60 5.16
C PRO A 325 17.35 -31.86 3.65
N GLU A 326 17.97 -31.01 2.84
CA GLU A 326 18.14 -31.31 1.42
C GLU A 326 18.91 -32.62 1.25
N PRO A 327 18.51 -33.50 0.32
CA PRO A 327 19.30 -34.67 0.00
C PRO A 327 20.70 -34.22 -0.43
N PRO A 328 21.76 -34.97 -0.10
CA PRO A 328 23.08 -34.67 -0.60
C PRO A 328 23.00 -34.55 -2.13
N PRO A 329 23.75 -33.61 -2.75
CA PRO A 329 23.85 -33.55 -4.19
C PRO A 329 24.19 -34.96 -4.68
N PRO A 330 23.59 -35.44 -5.79
CA PRO A 330 23.94 -36.73 -6.34
C PRO A 330 25.47 -36.79 -6.39
N SER A 331 26.05 -37.74 -5.66
CA SER A 331 27.49 -37.92 -5.69
C SER A 331 27.89 -38.00 -7.16
N ALA A 332 28.91 -37.24 -7.54
CA ALA A 332 29.63 -37.50 -8.77
C ALA A 332 30.23 -38.90 -8.62
N ASN A 333 29.41 -39.93 -8.85
CA ASN A 333 29.85 -41.29 -8.97
C ASN A 333 30.77 -41.29 -10.18
N ARG A 334 32.07 -41.18 -9.91
CA ARG A 334 33.08 -41.84 -10.70
C ARG A 334 32.66 -43.31 -10.78
N SER A 335 31.97 -43.69 -11.85
CA SER A 335 32.13 -45.03 -12.39
C SER A 335 33.34 -44.96 -13.32
N ASP A 336 34.52 -45.22 -12.77
CA ASP A 336 35.56 -45.83 -13.56
C ASP A 336 35.00 -47.12 -14.15
N SER A 337 35.27 -47.33 -15.44
CA SER A 337 34.94 -48.52 -16.23
C SER A 337 33.51 -48.57 -16.79
N LEU A 338 33.37 -48.22 -18.06
CA LEU A 338 32.96 -49.14 -19.12
C LEU A 338 33.22 -48.48 -20.48
N ALA A 339 34.11 -49.11 -21.25
CA ALA A 339 34.44 -48.71 -22.60
C ALA A 339 33.19 -48.73 -23.50
N ILE A 340 32.92 -47.62 -24.20
CA ILE A 340 31.94 -47.55 -25.28
C ILE A 340 32.71 -47.21 -26.56
N GLN A 341 32.62 -48.13 -27.52
CA GLN A 341 33.10 -47.97 -28.89
C GLN A 341 32.40 -46.80 -29.60
N PRO A 342 33.06 -46.14 -30.58
CA PRO A 342 32.47 -45.02 -31.29
C PRO A 342 31.37 -45.50 -32.24
N SER A 343 30.17 -44.93 -32.11
CA SER A 343 29.13 -44.97 -33.14
C SER A 343 28.74 -43.55 -33.54
N PRO A 344 28.37 -43.34 -34.81
CA PRO A 344 28.57 -42.09 -35.52
C PRO A 344 27.39 -41.13 -35.35
N ASN A 345 27.71 -39.83 -35.40
CA ASN A 345 26.83 -38.73 -35.77
C ASN A 345 25.43 -38.72 -35.13
N THR A 346 25.31 -38.00 -34.03
CA THR A 346 24.16 -37.12 -33.82
C THR A 346 24.57 -36.02 -32.84
N SER A 347 25.10 -34.93 -33.39
CA SER A 347 25.15 -33.65 -32.68
C SER A 347 23.71 -33.24 -32.35
N PRO A 348 23.34 -32.94 -31.09
CA PRO A 348 22.10 -32.25 -30.84
C PRO A 348 22.29 -30.76 -31.12
N SER A 349 22.21 -30.40 -32.40
CA SER A 349 22.06 -29.00 -32.83
C SER A 349 20.61 -28.54 -32.63
N PHE A 350 20.43 -27.63 -31.66
CA PHE A 350 19.35 -26.66 -31.44
C PHE A 350 17.86 -27.09 -31.54
N ILE A 351 17.11 -26.77 -30.49
CA ILE A 351 15.76 -26.21 -30.61
C ILE A 351 15.78 -24.79 -29.97
N GLY A 352 16.11 -23.77 -30.77
CA GLY A 352 15.94 -22.34 -30.45
C GLY A 352 17.15 -21.58 -29.89
N GLU A 353 17.14 -20.25 -30.03
CA GLU A 353 18.10 -19.35 -29.37
C GLU A 353 17.99 -19.44 -27.84
N PRO A 354 19.10 -19.37 -27.09
CA PRO A 354 19.06 -19.40 -25.63
C PRO A 354 18.27 -18.20 -25.12
N SER A 355 17.28 -18.47 -24.27
CA SER A 355 16.44 -17.44 -23.65
C SER A 355 16.73 -17.40 -22.15
N ALA A 356 16.87 -16.19 -21.62
CA ALA A 356 17.19 -15.98 -20.22
C ALA A 356 16.16 -15.08 -19.55
N THR A 357 15.80 -15.43 -18.32
CA THR A 357 15.04 -14.58 -17.41
C THR A 357 15.95 -14.12 -16.29
N ILE A 358 15.88 -12.83 -15.96
CA ILE A 358 16.62 -12.23 -14.86
C ILE A 358 15.64 -11.68 -13.83
N THR A 359 15.82 -12.06 -12.58
CA THR A 359 15.06 -11.53 -11.46
C THR A 359 16.01 -11.16 -10.34
N THR A 360 15.71 -10.06 -9.65
CA THR A 360 16.42 -9.67 -8.44
C THR A 360 15.54 -9.98 -7.24
N ASP A 361 16.08 -10.75 -6.32
CA ASP A 361 15.42 -11.12 -5.08
C ASP A 361 16.33 -10.76 -3.90
N GLU A 362 16.00 -9.67 -3.22
CA GLU A 362 16.83 -9.06 -2.17
C GLU A 362 18.29 -8.89 -2.63
N ASN A 363 19.21 -9.70 -2.10
CA ASN A 363 20.64 -9.65 -2.37
C ASN A 363 21.09 -10.61 -3.48
N VAL A 364 20.17 -11.34 -4.13
CA VAL A 364 20.49 -12.36 -5.13
C VAL A 364 19.94 -11.96 -6.49
N LEU A 365 20.82 -11.95 -7.48
CA LEU A 365 20.42 -11.92 -8.88
C LEU A 365 20.29 -13.35 -9.37
N LYS A 366 19.08 -13.75 -9.75
CA LYS A 366 18.79 -15.05 -10.35
C LYS A 366 18.74 -14.89 -11.87
N LEU A 367 19.64 -15.57 -12.54
CA LEU A 367 19.61 -15.75 -13.99
C LEU A 367 19.19 -17.18 -14.29
N ALA A 368 18.10 -17.36 -15.03
CA ALA A 368 17.58 -18.67 -15.38
C ALA A 368 17.53 -18.80 -16.91
N VAL A 369 18.35 -19.68 -17.48
CA VAL A 369 18.57 -19.78 -18.93
C VAL A 369 18.09 -21.13 -19.47
N LYS A 370 17.26 -21.09 -20.51
CA LYS A 370 16.78 -22.26 -21.25
C LYS A 370 17.53 -22.43 -22.57
N ASN A 371 17.52 -23.64 -23.11
CA ASN A 371 18.13 -23.98 -24.41
C ASN A 371 19.64 -23.70 -24.47
N ILE A 372 20.35 -23.84 -23.34
CA ILE A 372 21.82 -23.83 -23.34
C ILE A 372 22.32 -25.19 -23.85
N SER A 373 23.28 -25.17 -24.78
CA SER A 373 24.04 -26.38 -25.15
C SER A 373 24.84 -26.88 -23.96
N THR A 374 24.73 -28.17 -23.69
CA THR A 374 25.49 -28.87 -22.63
C THR A 374 26.90 -29.29 -23.06
N ASP A 375 27.31 -28.96 -24.29
CA ASP A 375 28.59 -29.38 -24.86
C ASP A 375 29.77 -28.49 -24.41
N GLU A 376 29.48 -27.35 -23.78
CA GLU A 376 30.46 -26.44 -23.16
C GLU A 376 30.25 -26.32 -21.64
N PRO A 377 31.27 -25.87 -20.87
CA PRO A 377 31.12 -25.59 -19.45
C PRO A 377 29.97 -24.60 -19.23
N LEU A 378 29.02 -24.99 -18.37
CA LEU A 378 27.89 -24.14 -17.96
C LEU A 378 28.37 -23.04 -17.01
N VAL A 379 29.13 -22.09 -17.56
CA VAL A 379 29.73 -20.95 -16.85
C VAL A 379 29.23 -19.67 -17.49
N ALA A 380 28.59 -18.81 -16.69
CA ALA A 380 28.22 -17.48 -17.10
C ALA A 380 29.40 -16.51 -16.86
N LYS A 381 29.55 -15.51 -17.73
CA LYS A 381 30.54 -14.44 -17.58
C LYS A 381 29.85 -13.17 -17.12
N LEU A 382 30.13 -12.76 -15.90
CA LEU A 382 29.66 -11.52 -15.30
C LEU A 382 30.58 -10.39 -15.74
N HIS A 383 30.08 -9.45 -16.54
CA HIS A 383 30.83 -8.24 -16.91
C HIS A 383 30.58 -7.19 -15.84
N VAL A 384 31.63 -6.82 -15.10
CA VAL A 384 31.60 -5.84 -14.00
C VAL A 384 32.60 -4.73 -14.32
N GLY A 385 32.12 -3.64 -14.93
CA GLY A 385 32.98 -2.60 -15.48
C GLY A 385 33.93 -3.15 -16.54
N HIS A 386 35.24 -3.09 -16.28
CA HIS A 386 36.28 -3.62 -17.16
C HIS A 386 36.73 -5.05 -16.82
N SER A 387 36.13 -5.67 -15.80
CA SER A 387 36.49 -7.01 -15.34
C SER A 387 35.44 -8.04 -15.72
N ILE A 388 35.89 -9.27 -15.95
CA ILE A 388 35.01 -10.41 -16.18
C ILE A 388 35.20 -11.39 -15.02
N VAL A 389 34.10 -11.78 -14.38
CA VAL A 389 34.08 -12.80 -13.33
C VAL A 389 33.32 -14.01 -13.84
N GLU A 390 33.89 -15.20 -13.69
CA GLU A 390 33.22 -16.45 -14.04
C GLU A 390 32.25 -16.87 -12.92
N GLN A 391 31.01 -17.19 -13.31
CA GLN A 391 29.95 -17.67 -12.43
C GLN A 391 29.55 -19.08 -12.87
N PRO A 392 30.01 -20.13 -12.16
CA PRO A 392 29.55 -21.49 -12.39
C PRO A 392 28.02 -21.61 -12.20
N VAL A 393 27.41 -22.54 -12.93
CA VAL A 393 26.00 -22.91 -12.74
C VAL A 393 25.76 -23.31 -11.28
N SER A 394 24.71 -22.75 -10.69
CA SER A 394 24.34 -23.03 -9.29
C SER A 394 23.54 -24.32 -9.17
N TYR A 395 22.68 -24.63 -10.15
CA TYR A 395 22.01 -25.91 -10.34
C TYR A 395 21.30 -25.97 -11.71
N MET A 396 20.94 -27.19 -12.13
CA MET A 396 20.15 -27.46 -13.34
C MET A 396 18.78 -28.05 -12.94
N ARG A 397 17.70 -27.55 -13.54
CA ARG A 397 16.34 -28.09 -13.31
C ARG A 397 15.50 -27.90 -14.56
N ASN A 398 14.74 -28.92 -14.97
CA ASN A 398 13.80 -28.82 -16.11
C ASN A 398 14.43 -28.22 -17.39
N ASN A 399 15.65 -28.66 -17.73
CA ASN A 399 16.44 -28.14 -18.86
C ASN A 399 16.73 -26.62 -18.79
N GLN A 400 16.81 -26.09 -17.57
CA GLN A 400 17.15 -24.70 -17.28
C GLN A 400 18.39 -24.63 -16.38
N ALA A 401 19.39 -23.87 -16.82
CA ALA A 401 20.56 -23.53 -16.03
C ALA A 401 20.27 -22.31 -15.16
N VAL A 402 20.49 -22.44 -13.85
CA VAL A 402 20.29 -21.35 -12.90
C VAL A 402 21.64 -20.89 -12.36
N TYR A 403 21.90 -19.59 -12.49
CA TYR A 403 23.04 -18.90 -11.90
C TYR A 403 22.54 -17.93 -10.84
N LEU A 404 23.09 -18.03 -9.63
CA LEU A 404 22.76 -17.18 -8.49
C LEU A 404 23.98 -16.34 -8.14
N ILE A 405 23.84 -15.02 -8.30
CA ILE A 405 24.92 -14.07 -8.03
C ILE A 405 24.57 -13.30 -6.76
N ASP A 406 25.49 -13.27 -5.80
CA ASP A 406 25.39 -12.40 -4.62
C ASP A 406 25.75 -10.97 -5.02
N LEU A 407 24.73 -10.10 -5.07
CA LEU A 407 24.87 -8.70 -5.49
C LEU A 407 25.71 -7.86 -4.52
N ARG A 408 26.01 -8.37 -3.33
CA ARG A 408 26.95 -7.73 -2.38
C ARG A 408 28.39 -7.93 -2.80
N GLN A 409 28.68 -8.98 -3.58
CA GLN A 409 30.01 -9.32 -4.08
C GLN A 409 30.22 -8.80 -5.50
N HIS A 410 29.24 -9.02 -6.38
CA HIS A 410 29.33 -8.66 -7.79
C HIS A 410 28.06 -7.96 -8.26
N LEU A 411 28.22 -6.74 -8.80
CA LEU A 411 27.13 -5.96 -9.40
C LEU A 411 27.36 -5.86 -10.92
N PRO A 412 27.03 -6.90 -11.70
CA PRO A 412 27.36 -6.96 -13.13
C PRO A 412 26.53 -5.99 -13.95
N ASP A 413 27.13 -5.34 -14.95
CA ASP A 413 26.44 -4.54 -15.98
C ASP A 413 25.68 -5.43 -16.97
N SER A 414 26.25 -6.59 -17.25
CA SER A 414 25.65 -7.62 -18.09
C SER A 414 26.16 -9.01 -17.73
N VAL A 415 25.38 -10.02 -18.09
CA VAL A 415 25.73 -11.43 -17.92
C VAL A 415 25.70 -12.11 -19.28
N GLN A 416 26.81 -12.71 -19.66
CA GLN A 416 26.94 -13.52 -20.85
C GLN A 416 26.81 -15.01 -20.51
N PHE A 417 26.06 -15.75 -21.32
CA PHE A 417 25.84 -17.20 -21.21
C PHE A 417 25.92 -17.82 -22.60
N GLY A 418 26.99 -18.58 -22.87
CA GLY A 418 27.35 -18.99 -24.23
C GLY A 418 27.46 -17.77 -25.16
N LYS A 419 26.63 -17.73 -26.21
CA LYS A 419 26.54 -16.59 -27.15
C LYS A 419 25.52 -15.51 -26.73
N GLY A 420 24.65 -15.79 -25.77
CA GLY A 420 23.64 -14.84 -25.29
C GLY A 420 24.22 -13.84 -24.30
N VAL A 421 23.69 -12.60 -24.29
CA VAL A 421 24.05 -11.56 -23.32
C VAL A 421 22.77 -10.88 -22.84
N VAL A 422 22.62 -10.74 -21.51
CA VAL A 422 21.54 -9.96 -20.89
C VAL A 422 22.14 -8.79 -20.12
N ARG A 423 21.63 -7.59 -20.36
CA ARG A 423 21.99 -6.38 -19.59
C ARG A 423 21.17 -6.32 -18.31
N THR A 424 21.82 -6.01 -17.19
CA THR A 424 21.16 -5.85 -15.89
C THR A 424 20.74 -4.40 -15.64
N TYR A 425 21.43 -3.45 -16.28
CA TYR A 425 21.28 -2.01 -16.09
C TYR A 425 21.58 -1.52 -14.66
N PHE A 426 22.26 -2.32 -13.84
CA PHE A 426 22.68 -1.89 -12.51
C PHE A 426 23.65 -0.70 -12.60
N LYS A 427 23.48 0.24 -11.67
CA LYS A 427 24.27 1.47 -11.57
C LYS A 427 25.05 1.50 -10.26
N LYS A 428 24.38 1.17 -9.15
CA LYS A 428 24.98 1.25 -7.83
C LYS A 428 24.15 0.51 -6.77
N ARG A 429 24.81 0.06 -5.71
CA ARG A 429 24.16 -0.33 -4.45
C ARG A 429 23.94 0.89 -3.57
N ILE A 430 22.68 1.25 -3.33
CA ILE A 430 22.27 2.37 -2.47
C ILE A 430 21.87 1.81 -1.11
N ILE A 431 22.48 2.31 -0.04
CA ILE A 431 22.27 1.80 1.34
C ILE A 431 21.26 2.71 2.06
N PRO A 432 20.24 2.15 2.74
CA PRO A 432 19.27 2.94 3.51
C PRO A 432 19.95 3.72 4.64
N GLY A 433 19.32 4.81 5.09
CA GLY A 433 19.87 5.69 6.13
C GLY A 433 20.91 6.70 5.63
N ARG A 434 21.18 6.76 4.33
CA ARG A 434 22.18 7.67 3.72
C ARG A 434 21.54 8.55 2.65
N SER A 435 22.00 9.79 2.56
CA SER A 435 21.69 10.65 1.41
C SER A 435 22.63 10.33 0.26
N GLU A 436 22.09 10.22 -0.95
CA GLU A 436 22.87 9.85 -2.12
C GLU A 436 22.34 10.53 -3.38
N VAL A 437 23.26 10.95 -4.26
CA VAL A 437 22.93 11.57 -5.55
C VAL A 437 23.53 10.72 -6.65
N ILE A 438 22.69 10.27 -7.58
CA ILE A 438 23.10 9.49 -8.75
C ILE A 438 22.77 10.27 -10.00
N VAL A 439 23.75 10.38 -10.91
CA VAL A 439 23.58 10.97 -12.24
C VAL A 439 23.86 9.89 -13.27
N ASP A 440 22.90 9.59 -14.13
CA ASP A 440 23.01 8.60 -15.20
C ASP A 440 22.35 9.16 -16.47
N GLY A 441 23.17 9.50 -17.47
CA GLY A 441 22.73 10.15 -18.70
C GLY A 441 21.92 11.42 -18.41
N ASN A 442 20.64 11.41 -18.80
CA ASN A 442 19.74 12.54 -18.68
C ASN A 442 18.97 12.60 -17.35
N ALA A 443 19.25 11.71 -16.41
CA ALA A 443 18.56 11.62 -15.13
C ALA A 443 19.49 11.94 -13.95
N ARG A 444 18.97 12.65 -12.96
CA ARG A 444 19.59 12.83 -11.63
C ARG A 444 18.60 12.42 -10.55
N LEU A 445 18.99 11.46 -9.72
CA LEU A 445 18.21 10.91 -8.62
C LEU A 445 18.79 11.39 -7.30
N ASN A 446 17.97 11.98 -6.43
CA ASN A 446 18.37 12.40 -5.09
C ASN A 446 17.63 11.57 -4.04
N PHE A 447 18.34 10.61 -3.45
CA PHE A 447 17.90 9.83 -2.29
C PHE A 447 18.20 10.63 -1.01
N GLY A 448 17.20 10.83 -0.17
CA GLY A 448 17.38 11.28 1.21
C GLY A 448 17.63 10.09 2.14
N GLN A 449 18.06 10.37 3.37
CA GLN A 449 18.36 9.35 4.39
C GLN A 449 17.22 8.35 4.62
N LYS A 450 15.97 8.82 4.52
CA LYS A 450 14.76 8.03 4.73
C LYS A 450 14.04 7.66 3.43
N THR A 451 14.64 7.88 2.26
CA THR A 451 14.01 7.52 0.98
C THR A 451 13.85 6.01 0.85
N LEU A 452 14.85 5.22 1.25
CA LEU A 452 14.78 3.76 1.13
C LEU A 452 14.33 3.12 2.44
N PHE A 453 13.50 2.08 2.32
CA PHE A 453 13.27 1.16 3.42
C PHE A 453 14.40 0.13 3.56
N ASP A 454 15.00 -0.30 2.45
CA ASP A 454 16.04 -1.32 2.43
C ASP A 454 17.05 -1.03 1.30
N THR A 455 18.13 -1.80 1.24
CA THR A 455 19.16 -1.71 0.21
C THR A 455 18.54 -1.82 -1.18
N LEU A 456 18.84 -0.83 -2.02
CA LEU A 456 18.40 -0.81 -3.42
C LEU A 456 19.60 -1.04 -4.33
N TYR A 457 19.58 -2.14 -5.08
CA TYR A 457 20.45 -2.31 -6.24
C TYR A 457 19.87 -1.52 -7.40
N LEU A 458 20.26 -0.26 -7.50
CA LEU A 458 19.70 0.70 -8.44
C LEU A 458 19.93 0.23 -9.87
N ALA A 459 18.86 0.05 -10.61
CA ALA A 459 18.89 -0.25 -12.03
C ALA A 459 18.11 0.83 -12.80
N MET A 460 18.68 1.33 -13.90
CA MET A 460 18.08 2.42 -14.66
C MET A 460 18.16 2.18 -16.16
N ARG A 461 17.04 2.40 -16.86
CA ARG A 461 17.00 2.39 -18.32
C ARG A 461 16.17 3.55 -18.87
N THR A 462 16.62 4.14 -19.98
CA THR A 462 15.80 5.04 -20.78
C THR A 462 14.77 4.24 -21.57
N LEU A 463 13.58 4.78 -21.72
CA LEU A 463 12.49 4.17 -22.48
C LEU A 463 12.32 4.86 -23.83
N PRO A 464 11.87 4.14 -24.87
CA PRO A 464 11.45 4.75 -26.13
C PRO A 464 10.43 5.87 -25.88
N GLY A 465 10.52 6.97 -26.61
CA GLY A 465 9.64 8.13 -26.44
C GLY A 465 10.02 9.07 -25.28
N GLY A 466 11.21 8.91 -24.67
CA GLY A 466 11.73 9.82 -23.65
C GLY A 466 11.16 9.58 -22.25
N GLY A 467 10.93 8.32 -21.91
CA GLY A 467 10.62 7.89 -20.54
C GLY A 467 11.87 7.40 -19.79
N LEU A 468 11.69 7.16 -18.50
CA LEU A 468 12.72 6.63 -17.59
C LEU A 468 12.12 5.45 -16.83
N GLU A 469 12.89 4.38 -16.65
CA GLU A 469 12.55 3.32 -15.71
C GLU A 469 13.63 3.22 -14.64
N ILE A 470 13.21 3.26 -13.38
CA ILE A 470 14.04 3.16 -12.19
C ILE A 470 13.57 1.94 -11.41
N ASN A 471 14.31 0.83 -11.52
CA ASN A 471 13.95 -0.47 -10.96
C ASN A 471 12.51 -0.92 -11.33
N GLN A 472 12.10 -2.06 -10.80
CA GLN A 472 10.73 -2.58 -10.87
C GLN A 472 9.82 -1.89 -9.84
N SER A 473 8.53 -1.78 -10.15
CA SER A 473 7.52 -1.18 -9.25
C SER A 473 7.19 -2.03 -8.03
N THR A 474 7.64 -3.27 -7.99
CA THR A 474 7.46 -4.22 -6.88
C THR A 474 8.47 -4.03 -5.74
N ILE A 475 9.27 -2.95 -5.77
CA ILE A 475 10.18 -2.58 -4.68
C ILE A 475 9.63 -1.31 -4.01
N PRO A 476 9.31 -1.36 -2.71
CA PRO A 476 8.78 -0.20 -2.00
C PRO A 476 9.91 0.75 -1.59
N ILE A 477 9.63 2.05 -1.64
CA ILE A 477 10.47 3.09 -1.03
C ILE A 477 9.68 3.83 0.04
N ASN A 478 10.38 4.39 1.02
CA ASN A 478 9.78 5.08 2.14
C ASN A 478 9.46 6.54 1.78
N GLU A 479 10.38 7.47 1.99
CA GLU A 479 10.14 8.86 1.61
C GLU A 479 10.29 9.10 0.10
N PRO A 480 9.71 10.18 -0.45
CA PRO A 480 9.80 10.44 -1.87
C PRO A 480 11.25 10.55 -2.37
N LEU A 481 11.55 9.84 -3.46
CA LEU A 481 12.72 10.07 -4.30
C LEU A 481 12.49 11.33 -5.13
N THR A 482 13.48 12.22 -5.19
CA THR A 482 13.45 13.36 -6.13
C THR A 482 14.17 13.00 -7.41
N VAL A 483 13.49 13.17 -8.55
CA VAL A 483 13.97 12.84 -9.89
C VAL A 483 14.04 14.12 -10.70
N GLN A 484 15.20 14.38 -11.28
CA GLN A 484 15.41 15.39 -12.31
C GLN A 484 15.65 14.69 -13.64
N TYR A 485 14.93 15.07 -14.68
CA TYR A 485 15.03 14.43 -15.99
C TYR A 485 15.07 15.46 -17.12
N VAL A 486 15.96 15.22 -18.10
CA VAL A 486 16.06 15.98 -19.35
C VAL A 486 15.57 15.08 -20.51
N PRO A 487 14.46 15.43 -21.18
CA PRO A 487 13.98 14.64 -22.32
C PRO A 487 15.02 14.57 -23.43
N ASN A 488 15.08 13.44 -24.13
CA ASN A 488 16.02 13.20 -25.24
C ASN A 488 15.44 13.53 -26.63
N TYR A 489 14.41 14.38 -26.69
CA TYR A 489 13.76 14.84 -27.92
C TYR A 489 13.56 16.37 -27.90
N PRO A 490 13.39 17.03 -29.07
CA PRO A 490 13.30 18.48 -29.16
C PRO A 490 12.15 19.06 -28.30
N ILE A 491 12.44 20.14 -27.59
CA ILE A 491 11.51 20.76 -26.63
C ILE A 491 10.58 21.72 -27.38
N ALA A 492 9.52 21.19 -27.99
CA ALA A 492 8.29 21.93 -28.30
C ALA A 492 7.22 21.64 -27.22
N ILE A 493 7.66 21.54 -25.97
CA ILE A 493 6.85 21.08 -24.84
C ILE A 493 6.09 22.27 -24.24
N ASP A 494 4.77 22.16 -24.12
CA ASP A 494 4.00 23.03 -23.23
C ASP A 494 4.37 22.69 -21.78
N THR A 495 5.41 23.34 -21.26
CA THR A 495 5.93 23.08 -19.91
C THR A 495 4.93 23.37 -18.80
N MET A 496 3.87 24.13 -19.07
CA MET A 496 2.78 24.33 -18.12
C MET A 496 1.96 23.04 -17.98
N ARG A 497 1.64 22.41 -19.11
CA ARG A 497 0.72 21.26 -19.19
C ARG A 497 1.38 19.89 -19.26
N THR A 498 2.65 19.81 -19.62
CA THR A 498 3.40 18.57 -19.64
C THR A 498 3.96 18.27 -18.26
N LYS A 499 3.58 17.12 -17.68
CA LYS A 499 3.97 16.70 -16.33
C LYS A 499 4.51 15.27 -16.34
N ALA A 500 5.15 14.88 -15.24
CA ALA A 500 5.60 13.52 -15.02
C ALA A 500 4.44 12.64 -14.51
N TYR A 501 4.40 11.43 -15.04
CA TYR A 501 3.45 10.38 -14.66
C TYR A 501 4.22 9.11 -14.34
N TRP A 502 3.81 8.44 -13.27
CA TRP A 502 4.18 7.06 -13.04
C TRP A 502 3.23 6.16 -13.83
N THR A 503 3.76 5.16 -14.53
CA THR A 503 2.97 4.27 -15.38
C THR A 503 3.17 2.80 -15.02
N ASN A 504 2.07 2.05 -14.98
CA ASN A 504 2.07 0.60 -14.82
C ASN A 504 0.97 -0.01 -15.69
N GLY A 505 1.35 -0.66 -16.79
CA GLY A 505 0.41 -1.05 -17.84
C GLY A 505 -0.37 0.16 -18.37
N ASN A 506 -1.70 0.09 -18.31
CA ASN A 506 -2.59 1.19 -18.70
C ASN A 506 -2.83 2.22 -17.59
N HIS A 507 -2.43 1.91 -16.35
CA HIS A 507 -2.63 2.80 -15.22
C HIS A 507 -1.59 3.92 -15.23
N LYS A 508 -2.06 5.16 -15.05
CA LYS A 508 -1.25 6.38 -15.02
C LYS A 508 -1.53 7.11 -13.70
N SER A 509 -0.48 7.51 -13.01
CA SER A 509 -0.58 8.30 -11.79
C SER A 509 0.16 9.62 -11.98
N PHE A 510 -0.56 10.73 -11.81
CA PHE A 510 0.00 12.07 -11.89
C PHE A 510 1.01 12.31 -10.77
N LEU A 511 2.26 12.63 -11.14
CA LEU A 511 3.31 13.05 -10.20
C LEU A 511 3.51 14.57 -10.21
N GLY A 512 3.04 15.24 -11.26
CA GLY A 512 3.25 16.68 -11.47
C GLY A 512 4.69 16.97 -11.92
N GLY A 513 5.28 18.00 -11.32
CA GLY A 513 6.66 18.39 -11.57
C GLY A 513 6.81 19.82 -12.08
N THR A 514 8.00 20.36 -11.86
CA THR A 514 8.37 21.74 -12.15
C THR A 514 9.44 21.77 -13.22
N TRP A 515 9.19 22.54 -14.29
CA TRP A 515 10.16 22.74 -15.36
C TRP A 515 11.09 23.90 -15.05
N THR A 516 12.38 23.72 -15.33
CA THR A 516 13.38 24.78 -15.28
C THR A 516 14.47 24.49 -16.31
N LYS A 517 14.71 25.42 -17.24
CA LYS A 517 15.76 25.31 -18.27
C LYS A 517 15.74 23.95 -19.03
N GLY A 518 14.56 23.50 -19.47
CA GLY A 518 14.39 22.26 -20.24
C GLY A 518 14.49 20.95 -19.43
N LYS A 519 14.58 21.04 -18.10
CA LYS A 519 14.60 19.92 -17.17
C LYS A 519 13.31 19.93 -16.35
N ILE A 520 12.75 18.75 -16.10
CA ILE A 520 11.64 18.59 -15.15
C ILE A 520 12.15 17.96 -13.85
N GLU A 521 11.75 18.52 -12.71
CA GLU A 521 11.93 17.92 -11.40
C GLU A 521 10.57 17.44 -10.84
N PHE A 522 10.51 16.19 -10.38
CA PHE A 522 9.34 15.62 -9.73
C PHE A 522 9.73 14.71 -8.58
N LYS A 523 8.78 14.36 -7.72
CA LYS A 523 8.97 13.44 -6.61
C LYS A 523 8.11 12.20 -6.79
N THR A 524 8.62 11.04 -6.40
CA THR A 524 7.89 9.77 -6.47
C THR A 524 8.12 8.93 -5.22
N ARG A 525 7.08 8.22 -4.77
CA ARG A 525 7.18 7.15 -3.76
C ARG A 525 7.10 5.75 -4.37
N ASN A 526 7.01 5.66 -5.69
CA ASN A 526 6.95 4.41 -6.43
C ASN A 526 8.16 4.34 -7.35
N LEU A 527 8.78 3.16 -7.43
CA LEU A 527 9.74 2.81 -8.47
C LEU A 527 8.98 2.27 -9.70
N GLY A 528 9.68 2.02 -10.81
CA GLY A 528 9.07 1.58 -12.07
C GLY A 528 9.22 2.60 -13.20
N ARG A 529 8.20 2.71 -14.04
CA ARG A 529 8.23 3.50 -15.28
C ARG A 529 7.67 4.90 -15.07
N PHE A 530 8.35 5.87 -15.68
CA PHE A 530 7.99 7.28 -15.69
C PHE A 530 7.93 7.80 -17.11
N GLN A 531 6.87 8.54 -17.42
CA GLN A 531 6.66 9.16 -18.71
C GLN A 531 6.25 10.61 -18.55
N LEU A 532 6.61 11.43 -19.53
CA LEU A 532 6.09 12.79 -19.65
C LEU A 532 4.85 12.77 -20.52
N MET A 533 3.78 13.40 -20.04
CA MET A 533 2.52 13.49 -20.78
C MET A 533 1.95 14.91 -20.67
N THR A 534 1.27 15.35 -21.73
CA THR A 534 0.66 16.69 -21.81
C THR A 534 -0.83 16.59 -21.59
N ASP A 535 -1.34 17.37 -20.64
CA ASP A 535 -2.77 17.51 -20.38
C ASP A 535 -3.29 18.84 -20.94
N ALA A 536 -3.97 18.79 -22.09
CA ALA A 536 -4.50 19.97 -22.77
C ALA A 536 -6.01 20.18 -22.57
N ASN A 537 -6.69 19.24 -21.90
CA ASN A 537 -8.14 19.25 -21.79
C ASN A 537 -8.55 19.91 -20.47
N PRO A 538 -9.45 20.90 -20.48
CA PRO A 538 -10.02 21.41 -19.24
C PRO A 538 -10.91 20.37 -18.53
N PRO A 539 -11.01 20.44 -17.18
CA PRO A 539 -12.02 19.69 -16.44
C PRO A 539 -13.43 19.90 -16.98
N THR A 540 -14.23 18.84 -16.97
CA THR A 540 -15.66 18.96 -17.23
C THR A 540 -16.38 19.41 -15.97
N VAL A 541 -17.19 20.46 -16.10
CA VAL A 541 -18.06 21.00 -15.04
C VAL A 541 -19.50 20.94 -15.54
N ALA A 542 -20.41 20.41 -14.73
CA ALA A 542 -21.83 20.33 -15.08
C ALA A 542 -22.71 20.61 -13.86
N ILE A 543 -23.30 21.79 -13.79
CA ILE A 543 -24.29 22.16 -12.77
C ILE A 543 -25.54 21.30 -12.99
N GLN A 544 -25.89 20.51 -11.98
CA GLN A 544 -27.02 19.58 -12.02
C GLN A 544 -28.30 20.25 -11.53
N SER A 545 -28.18 21.15 -10.56
CA SER A 545 -29.30 21.90 -9.99
C SER A 545 -28.80 23.19 -9.37
N ALA A 546 -29.54 24.28 -9.57
CA ALA A 546 -29.34 25.58 -8.94
C ALA A 546 -30.70 26.13 -8.53
N THR A 547 -30.99 26.09 -7.23
CA THR A 547 -32.27 26.51 -6.65
C THR A 547 -32.03 27.41 -5.45
N PRO A 548 -33.03 28.16 -4.95
CA PRO A 548 -32.88 28.97 -3.74
C PRO A 548 -32.34 28.20 -2.53
N LYS A 549 -32.56 26.88 -2.49
CA LYS A 549 -32.10 26.01 -1.39
C LYS A 549 -30.65 25.58 -1.52
N GLY A 550 -30.12 25.48 -2.74
CA GLY A 550 -28.80 24.93 -2.94
C GLY A 550 -28.41 24.72 -4.41
N ILE A 551 -27.12 24.51 -4.60
CA ILE A 551 -26.46 24.25 -5.87
C ILE A 551 -25.80 22.87 -5.81
N THR A 552 -25.88 22.10 -6.88
CA THR A 552 -25.15 20.83 -7.05
C THR A 552 -24.48 20.79 -8.41
N ALA A 553 -23.27 20.25 -8.48
CA ALA A 553 -22.52 20.13 -9.73
C ALA A 553 -21.70 18.84 -9.77
N LYS A 554 -21.44 18.34 -10.98
CA LYS A 554 -20.48 17.26 -11.22
C LYS A 554 -19.20 17.81 -11.82
N ILE A 555 -18.06 17.36 -11.29
CA ILE A 555 -16.74 17.81 -11.72
C ILE A 555 -15.84 16.62 -12.03
N ARG A 556 -15.22 16.59 -13.21
CA ARG A 556 -14.33 15.50 -13.64
C ARG A 556 -13.13 16.03 -14.39
N ASP A 557 -12.04 15.29 -14.28
CA ASP A 557 -10.81 15.49 -15.04
C ASP A 557 -10.38 14.14 -15.64
N ASP A 558 -9.79 14.17 -16.83
CA ASP A 558 -9.41 12.97 -17.59
C ASP A 558 -7.95 12.55 -17.40
N LEU A 559 -7.08 13.39 -16.80
CA LEU A 559 -5.66 13.08 -16.70
C LEU A 559 -4.96 13.63 -15.43
N SER A 560 -4.77 14.95 -15.29
CA SER A 560 -3.94 15.50 -14.20
C SER A 560 -4.62 15.56 -12.83
N GLY A 561 -5.94 15.38 -12.80
CA GLY A 561 -6.80 15.46 -11.63
C GLY A 561 -7.15 16.91 -11.26
N ILE A 562 -8.15 17.04 -10.39
CA ILE A 562 -8.63 18.35 -9.92
C ILE A 562 -7.64 18.95 -8.91
N ALA A 563 -7.28 20.23 -9.11
CA ALA A 563 -6.46 21.00 -8.19
C ALA A 563 -7.30 21.88 -7.27
N GLU A 564 -8.25 22.63 -7.84
CA GLU A 564 -9.10 23.56 -7.11
C GLU A 564 -10.48 23.62 -7.76
N PHE A 565 -11.48 23.97 -6.95
CA PHE A 565 -12.82 24.33 -7.41
C PHE A 565 -13.33 25.52 -6.61
N ARG A 566 -14.19 26.32 -7.23
CA ARG A 566 -14.90 27.41 -6.56
C ARG A 566 -16.29 27.58 -7.15
N ALA A 567 -17.23 28.02 -6.31
CA ALA A 567 -18.55 28.47 -6.75
C ALA A 567 -18.77 29.92 -6.32
N LEU A 568 -19.35 30.71 -7.21
CA LEU A 568 -19.77 32.08 -6.96
C LEU A 568 -21.28 32.19 -7.18
N VAL A 569 -21.97 32.92 -6.30
CA VAL A 569 -23.37 33.32 -6.45
C VAL A 569 -23.41 34.84 -6.41
N ASP A 570 -23.81 35.49 -7.51
CA ASP A 570 -23.70 36.95 -7.72
C ASP A 570 -22.31 37.52 -7.38
N GLY A 571 -21.27 36.79 -7.76
CA GLY A 571 -19.87 37.16 -7.50
C GLY A 571 -19.37 36.83 -6.09
N GLU A 572 -20.25 36.45 -5.16
CA GLU A 572 -19.87 36.08 -3.79
C GLU A 572 -19.52 34.60 -3.67
N TRP A 573 -18.46 34.30 -2.93
CA TRP A 573 -17.99 32.92 -2.77
C TRP A 573 -18.94 32.10 -1.89
N VAL A 574 -19.26 30.89 -2.36
CA VAL A 574 -20.05 29.92 -1.61
C VAL A 574 -19.22 28.66 -1.39
N LEU A 575 -19.25 28.15 -0.16
CA LEU A 575 -18.62 26.88 0.18
C LEU A 575 -19.31 25.74 -0.58
N MET A 576 -18.52 24.96 -1.30
CA MET A 576 -18.96 23.70 -1.89
C MET A 576 -18.29 22.55 -1.15
N GLN A 577 -19.11 21.65 -0.60
CA GLN A 577 -18.66 20.36 -0.11
C GLN A 577 -18.34 19.45 -1.30
N TYR A 578 -17.39 18.53 -1.14
CA TYR A 578 -16.91 17.68 -2.23
C TYR A 578 -16.82 16.20 -1.85
N ASP A 579 -17.50 15.36 -2.63
CA ASP A 579 -17.36 13.90 -2.63
C ASP A 579 -16.67 13.44 -3.93
N TYR A 580 -15.36 13.25 -3.86
CA TYR A 580 -14.55 12.86 -5.01
C TYR A 580 -14.92 11.48 -5.57
N LYS A 581 -15.47 10.57 -4.74
CA LYS A 581 -15.89 9.24 -5.18
C LYS A 581 -17.08 9.32 -6.13
N ARG A 582 -17.95 10.31 -5.93
CA ARG A 582 -19.13 10.57 -6.77
C ARG A 582 -18.93 11.71 -7.77
N ALA A 583 -17.76 12.35 -7.77
CA ALA A 583 -17.48 13.54 -8.55
C ALA A 583 -18.51 14.65 -8.29
N LEU A 584 -19.01 14.77 -7.05
CA LEU A 584 -20.18 15.59 -6.70
C LEU A 584 -19.79 16.75 -5.78
N LEU A 585 -20.19 17.95 -6.18
CA LEU A 585 -20.20 19.15 -5.35
C LEU A 585 -21.62 19.49 -4.91
N TRP A 586 -21.76 20.02 -3.68
CA TRP A 586 -22.99 20.68 -3.24
C TRP A 586 -22.71 21.87 -2.33
N SER A 587 -23.54 22.91 -2.43
CA SER A 587 -23.38 24.12 -1.62
C SER A 587 -23.70 23.89 -0.15
N ASP A 588 -22.90 24.47 0.74
CA ASP A 588 -23.13 24.51 2.19
C ASP A 588 -23.02 25.96 2.69
N LYS A 589 -24.17 26.63 2.77
CA LYS A 589 -24.28 28.07 3.02
C LYS A 589 -23.85 28.43 4.44
N LEU A 590 -23.24 29.61 4.61
CA LEU A 590 -22.84 30.12 5.92
C LEU A 590 -24.01 30.14 6.90
N ASP A 591 -25.14 30.71 6.47
CA ASP A 591 -26.45 30.52 7.07
C ASP A 591 -27.25 29.49 6.21
N PRO A 592 -27.48 28.27 6.71
CA PRO A 592 -28.24 27.25 6.00
C PRO A 592 -29.68 27.66 5.66
N GLU A 593 -30.29 28.53 6.48
CA GLU A 593 -31.68 28.96 6.32
C GLU A 593 -31.82 30.10 5.31
N GLN A 594 -30.77 30.92 5.14
CA GLN A 594 -30.75 31.99 4.14
C GLN A 594 -30.82 31.42 2.72
N LEU A 595 -31.91 31.68 2.00
CA LEU A 595 -32.06 31.24 0.60
C LEU A 595 -31.18 32.06 -0.35
N PHE A 596 -30.72 31.45 -1.43
CA PHE A 596 -30.19 32.20 -2.56
C PHE A 596 -31.32 32.95 -3.28
N GLU A 597 -31.01 34.14 -3.78
CA GLU A 597 -31.98 34.99 -4.48
C GLU A 597 -32.38 34.37 -5.83
N ASP A 598 -33.67 34.51 -6.20
CA ASP A 598 -34.16 34.06 -7.51
C ASP A 598 -33.52 34.90 -8.62
N GLY A 599 -33.01 34.25 -9.66
CA GLY A 599 -32.31 34.91 -10.75
C GLY A 599 -30.83 35.20 -10.51
N ALA A 600 -30.30 34.98 -9.30
CA ALA A 600 -28.88 35.14 -8.98
C ALA A 600 -28.00 34.30 -9.91
N GLU A 601 -26.89 34.87 -10.40
CA GLU A 601 -25.93 34.20 -11.27
C GLU A 601 -25.10 33.20 -10.48
N VAL A 602 -25.04 31.95 -10.95
CA VAL A 602 -24.21 30.88 -10.38
C VAL A 602 -23.09 30.56 -11.36
N ILE A 603 -21.85 30.59 -10.88
CA ILE A 603 -20.68 30.16 -11.66
C ILE A 603 -19.93 29.10 -10.86
N VAL A 604 -19.70 27.93 -11.45
CA VAL A 604 -18.81 26.90 -10.90
C VAL A 604 -17.59 26.80 -11.79
N GLN A 605 -16.39 26.92 -11.21
CA GLN A 605 -15.13 26.82 -11.92
C GLN A 605 -14.24 25.76 -11.28
N VAL A 606 -13.56 24.99 -12.11
CA VAL A 606 -12.67 23.91 -11.70
C VAL A 606 -11.38 24.03 -12.48
N LYS A 607 -10.26 23.95 -11.79
CA LYS A 607 -8.94 23.94 -12.39
C LYS A 607 -8.25 22.61 -12.09
N ASP A 608 -7.64 22.04 -13.11
CA ASP A 608 -6.83 20.82 -12.97
C ASP A 608 -5.42 21.12 -12.44
N ARG A 609 -4.62 20.07 -12.26
CA ARG A 609 -3.22 20.20 -11.78
C ARG A 609 -2.24 20.60 -12.88
N SER A 610 -2.69 20.73 -14.13
CA SER A 610 -1.93 21.20 -15.29
C SER A 610 -2.22 22.67 -15.65
N GLY A 611 -3.19 23.30 -14.99
CA GLY A 611 -3.57 24.70 -15.16
C GLY A 611 -4.76 24.94 -16.08
N ASN A 612 -5.41 23.92 -16.64
CA ASN A 612 -6.61 24.11 -17.47
C ASN A 612 -7.82 24.42 -16.57
N ILE A 613 -8.69 25.31 -17.03
CA ILE A 613 -9.87 25.76 -16.29
C ILE A 613 -11.13 25.39 -17.08
N GLY A 614 -11.98 24.58 -16.47
CA GLY A 614 -13.35 24.34 -16.92
C GLY A 614 -14.34 25.13 -16.07
N SER A 615 -15.47 25.51 -16.65
CA SER A 615 -16.52 26.22 -15.94
C SER A 615 -17.89 25.93 -16.51
N ASP A 616 -18.90 26.08 -15.67
CA ASP A 616 -20.31 26.08 -16.06
C ASP A 616 -21.02 27.20 -15.29
N SER A 617 -22.07 27.78 -15.89
CA SER A 617 -22.85 28.85 -15.27
C SER A 617 -24.33 28.72 -15.56
N THR A 618 -25.13 29.21 -14.61
CA THR A 618 -26.59 29.22 -14.71
C THR A 618 -27.15 30.32 -13.81
N THR A 619 -28.47 30.40 -13.68
CA THR A 619 -29.12 31.25 -12.67
C THR A 619 -29.91 30.40 -11.69
N ILE A 620 -30.07 30.90 -10.47
CA ILE A 620 -30.97 30.28 -9.49
C ILE A 620 -32.39 30.33 -10.03
N GLN A 621 -33.05 29.17 -10.09
CA GLN A 621 -34.45 29.07 -10.52
C GLN A 621 -35.35 28.62 -9.37
N VAL A 622 -36.41 29.37 -9.09
CA VAL A 622 -37.51 28.90 -8.25
C VAL A 622 -38.27 27.78 -8.99
N PRO A 623 -38.39 26.57 -8.41
CA PRO A 623 -39.17 25.49 -9.02
C PRO A 623 -40.63 25.94 -9.21
N ARG A 624 -41.13 25.93 -10.46
CA ARG A 624 -42.56 26.21 -10.71
C ARG A 624 -43.43 25.17 -9.97
N PRO A 625 -44.50 25.57 -9.26
CA PRO A 625 -45.35 24.63 -8.55
C PRO A 625 -45.93 23.59 -9.53
N VAL A 626 -45.73 22.32 -9.21
CA VAL A 626 -46.30 21.21 -9.99
C VAL A 626 -47.82 21.30 -9.89
N ARG A 627 -48.49 21.69 -11.00
CA ARG A 627 -49.95 21.58 -11.10
C ARG A 627 -50.32 20.09 -11.04
N HIS A 628 -50.79 19.62 -9.88
CA HIS A 628 -51.48 18.33 -9.82
C HIS A 628 -52.72 18.41 -10.74
N LYS A 629 -52.72 17.65 -11.84
CA LYS A 629 -53.92 17.45 -12.65
C LYS A 629 -54.99 16.85 -11.74
N ALA A 630 -56.10 17.56 -11.57
CA ALA A 630 -57.27 17.05 -10.87
C ALA A 630 -57.73 15.74 -11.53
N VAL A 631 -57.85 14.68 -10.73
CA VAL A 631 -58.43 13.40 -11.16
C VAL A 631 -59.88 13.65 -11.55
N PRO A 632 -60.32 13.32 -12.78
CA PRO A 632 -61.70 13.54 -13.18
C PRO A 632 -62.62 12.64 -12.36
N LYS A 633 -63.61 13.24 -11.68
CA LYS A 633 -64.67 12.52 -10.97
C LYS A 633 -65.38 11.57 -11.93
N ARG A 634 -65.29 10.27 -11.67
CA ARG A 634 -66.12 9.23 -12.32
C ARG A 634 -67.60 9.58 -12.10
N LYS A 635 -68.32 9.94 -13.17
CA LYS A 635 -69.79 9.99 -13.17
C LYS A 635 -70.32 8.57 -12.89
N LYS A 636 -70.99 8.37 -11.76
CA LYS A 636 -71.84 7.19 -11.55
C LYS A 636 -72.99 7.28 -12.56
N ARG A 637 -73.08 6.31 -13.47
CA ARG A 637 -74.30 6.03 -14.24
C ARG A 637 -75.32 5.43 -13.27
N ARG A 638 -76.50 6.04 -13.21
CA ARG A 638 -77.72 5.43 -12.67
C ARG A 638 -78.31 4.52 -13.73
#